data_AF-A0A2N7N8Q1-F1
#
_entry.id   AF-A0A2N7N8Q1-F1
#
_cell.length_a   1.000
_cell.length_b   1.000
_cell.length_c   1.000
_cell.angle_alpha   90.00
_cell.angle_beta   90.00
_cell.angle_gamma   90.00
#
_symmetry.space_group_name_H-M   'P 1'
#
loop_
_entity.id
_entity.type
_entity.pdbx_description
1 polymer ?
#
loop_
_entity_poly.entity_id
_entity_poly.type
_entity_poly.pdbx_seq_one_letter_code
_entity_poly.pdbx_strand_id
1 'polypeptide(L)'
;MGVTVGANGLSIVHKGSGGEANATLPDVCLTKVGKPIVPIPYGNNAKSADLAGGTTTISMDGGNSVAIKGSTFSKSTGDAGGDKKGVASGTIEAEAKFISASPTVKFEGKGVCRLSDQMTMNKANTMCISGAQNPSVSVTEEQEGTYTLDIECRYPDGEPLANAKFKVFDGNNAEIGSGILDSNGRSSVSSLPPGECYVVYEEDSRKYEAKTSRGLNGHKYEWSDDALFAHCAKEKLPFWEPRSVDSVRSTWGVFDENLGSDKDFISLLATEVRAHFEYELTEKEANDISQNIALLFGTNDDYSVVANELIAQVAPIIDKNGVTLNLLHSIHEDESHNNILALLRQQGYGDSEKYLKELNWDDWTKLVSGQLDTILSKVVQRFDTLSKYASMKGYQVAYDTLQVQAKSANEVKAKLPDITASGMEKLQEKSSKLISNGGKPKVVNNFSNGQTTQSEKVSDVVHAERTLPVPFALELCYDDKEKTPVSNVPYKLTYSSGEVFEGLLNGKGVASVYGVPQHEVPKIEFGDRDKAAKAEADRPAQLDVLKEEIKKYADYLVKETIAYNATQPSPQKELLEELKAQTEEELNELRARKAELDSASTTEYVWEMAKSSIEGVGDGVTNYVPDFGEIGDYLDALDIDLSVLIYAITTGDIDELEEALKRVDRGALYLQEATEAMERLLLIISDQEIREYLLTIPQLYLDALPADEAVKYSLSLATQKGIDGAIVVGGTAAGTAAGGVGGPAMAVLLTGATTARSAGKAAEPLLKALNNVVAGKKHSKNNHKEKPEDDETKLERGKCSLCGKPIRPKDKKRGKKKSKKTADEGDEYCSAEKGYQGELYEKGHPNYGYTKRGGNFKNATTEEQKHNPWKFLGYGSQYNHPWYRLVYDKQNGSYTRPRHIKGTKAYGKSAPSGILAAHHIITVNEMKGNHFLFEFLPQVGYDLNEKHNITVLPMLPELGCDLGVQIHNSNHPDPYTQSVKTRLKKLETKIKAGKACKGDRNTLHKLVEEISKKVLERMNKNVGGKRPEEGVISRPEKWGDDYLSGNKGCRNQLKESEKLITHGACIHRLSETSHDLRDISGNVAPLPRVNKTKIGK
;
A
#
# COMPACT_ATOMS: atom_id res chain seq x y z
N MET A 1 1.01 13.26 59.21
CA MET A 1 -0.22 14.07 59.17
C MET A 1 -0.31 14.69 57.79
N GLY A 2 -1.51 14.90 57.26
CA GLY A 2 -1.68 15.58 55.97
C GLY A 2 -1.23 17.05 56.06
N VAL A 3 -0.81 17.63 54.94
CA VAL A 3 -0.54 19.06 54.82
C VAL A 3 -1.82 19.71 54.30
N THR A 4 -2.49 20.54 55.10
CA THR A 4 -3.81 21.08 54.74
C THR A 4 -3.78 22.53 54.29
N VAL A 5 -2.64 23.21 54.44
CA VAL A 5 -2.52 24.65 54.14
C VAL A 5 -1.44 24.92 53.09
N GLY A 6 -1.82 25.68 52.06
CA GLY A 6 -0.93 26.16 51.01
C GLY A 6 -0.72 27.68 51.05
N ALA A 7 0.37 28.14 50.46
CA ALA A 7 0.65 29.54 50.18
C ALA A 7 1.17 29.68 48.76
N ASN A 8 0.56 30.55 47.96
CA ASN A 8 0.91 30.75 46.54
C ASN A 8 0.88 29.45 45.71
N GLY A 9 -0.10 28.57 45.96
CA GLY A 9 -0.21 27.28 45.26
C GLY A 9 0.84 26.24 45.66
N LEU A 10 1.67 26.51 46.68
CA LEU A 10 2.69 25.59 47.19
C LEU A 10 2.38 25.23 48.65
N SER A 11 2.61 23.98 49.03
CA SER A 11 2.34 23.53 50.40
C SER A 11 3.28 24.19 51.41
N ILE A 12 2.74 24.62 52.56
CA ILE A 12 3.53 25.27 53.60
C ILE A 12 4.36 24.22 54.35
N VAL A 13 5.64 24.53 54.61
CA VAL A 13 6.51 23.66 55.41
C VAL A 13 6.33 23.98 56.90
N HIS A 14 5.92 22.99 57.68
CA HIS A 14 5.83 23.07 59.14
C HIS A 14 6.48 21.83 59.78
N LYS A 15 6.68 21.84 61.11
CA LYS A 15 7.45 20.80 61.81
C LYS A 15 6.96 19.37 61.51
N GLY A 16 5.65 19.17 61.46
CA GLY A 16 5.00 17.89 61.18
C GLY A 16 4.68 17.59 59.70
N SER A 17 5.13 18.43 58.76
CA SER A 17 4.77 18.32 57.33
C SER A 17 5.45 17.14 56.62
N GLY A 18 6.53 16.60 57.19
CA GLY A 18 7.32 15.54 56.57
C GLY A 18 8.23 16.02 55.45
N GLY A 19 8.46 17.34 55.35
CA GLY A 19 9.32 17.89 54.31
C GLY A 19 10.79 17.51 54.47
N GLU A 20 11.50 17.38 53.34
CA GLU A 20 12.91 17.00 53.28
C GLU A 20 13.69 17.91 52.33
N ALA A 21 14.90 18.31 52.74
CA ALA A 21 15.85 19.05 51.92
C ALA A 21 17.05 18.16 51.62
N ASN A 22 17.29 17.89 50.34
CA ASN A 22 18.39 17.07 49.86
C ASN A 22 19.42 17.96 49.14
N ALA A 23 20.70 17.82 49.48
CA ALA A 23 21.75 18.59 48.84
C ALA A 23 21.81 18.27 47.35
N THR A 24 21.67 19.31 46.53
CA THR A 24 21.80 19.22 45.07
C THR A 24 23.22 19.53 44.60
N LEU A 25 24.00 20.23 45.43
CA LEU A 25 25.43 20.42 45.21
C LEU A 25 26.23 19.42 46.06
N PRO A 26 27.43 19.00 45.61
CA PRO A 26 28.27 18.10 46.40
C PRO A 26 28.69 18.72 47.72
N ASP A 27 28.47 18.03 48.84
CA ASP A 27 28.93 18.46 50.16
C ASP A 27 30.40 18.07 50.37
N VAL A 28 31.32 18.95 49.97
CA VAL A 28 32.76 18.62 49.98
C VAL A 28 33.33 18.84 51.39
N CYS A 29 33.74 17.75 52.03
CA CYS A 29 34.41 17.76 53.32
C CYS A 29 35.86 17.29 53.18
N LEU A 30 36.75 17.82 54.02
CA LEU A 30 38.11 17.30 54.16
C LEU A 30 38.06 15.96 54.91
N THR A 31 38.67 14.95 54.31
CA THR A 31 38.68 13.58 54.81
C THR A 31 40.09 13.01 54.81
N LYS A 32 40.47 12.34 55.91
CA LYS A 32 41.73 11.62 56.02
C LYS A 32 41.68 10.29 55.26
N VAL A 33 42.49 10.16 54.21
CA VAL A 33 42.64 8.93 53.43
C VAL A 33 44.06 8.40 53.60
N GLY A 34 44.28 7.59 54.64
CA GLY A 34 45.63 7.16 55.03
C GLY A 34 46.43 8.31 55.66
N LYS A 35 47.57 8.70 55.08
CA LYS A 35 48.38 9.86 55.50
C LYS A 35 47.86 11.22 54.98
N PRO A 36 47.41 11.39 53.72
CA PRO A 36 46.91 12.68 53.22
C PRO A 36 45.50 13.05 53.72
N ILE A 37 45.24 14.35 53.77
CA ILE A 37 43.90 14.95 53.94
C ILE A 37 43.46 15.44 52.57
N VAL A 38 42.33 14.94 52.05
CA VAL A 38 41.82 15.25 50.71
C VAL A 38 40.34 15.65 50.76
N PRO A 39 39.88 16.54 49.87
CA PRO A 39 38.46 16.90 49.77
C PRO A 39 37.66 15.77 49.11
N ILE A 40 36.59 15.30 49.77
CA ILE A 40 35.68 14.26 49.27
C ILE A 40 34.23 14.77 49.32
N PRO A 41 33.43 14.59 48.25
CA PRO A 41 32.01 14.93 48.25
C PRO A 41 31.18 13.89 49.01
N TYR A 42 30.29 14.36 49.88
CA TYR A 42 29.29 13.58 50.61
C TYR A 42 27.87 13.96 50.18
N GLY A 43 26.92 13.05 50.42
CA GLY A 43 25.49 13.37 50.36
C GLY A 43 25.07 14.09 51.64
N ASN A 44 24.03 14.92 51.57
CA ASN A 44 23.52 15.62 52.75
C ASN A 44 21.98 15.77 52.68
N ASN A 45 21.28 15.44 53.77
CA ASN A 45 19.83 15.50 53.92
C ASN A 45 19.43 16.17 55.24
N ALA A 46 18.38 16.99 55.23
CA ALA A 46 17.79 17.60 56.42
C ALA A 46 16.25 17.48 56.39
N LYS A 47 15.60 17.45 57.55
CA LYS A 47 14.17 17.14 57.67
C LYS A 47 13.40 18.23 58.42
N SER A 48 12.14 18.44 58.02
CA SER A 48 11.24 19.42 58.66
C SER A 48 10.95 19.10 60.12
N ALA A 49 11.08 17.83 60.53
CA ALA A 49 10.95 17.41 61.93
C ALA A 49 11.92 18.15 62.86
N ASP A 50 13.08 18.54 62.34
CA ASP A 50 14.15 19.25 63.05
C ASP A 50 14.00 20.77 62.97
N LEU A 51 12.84 21.28 62.52
CA LEU A 51 12.55 22.71 62.40
C LEU A 51 12.80 23.46 63.71
N ALA A 52 13.68 24.45 63.61
CA ALA A 52 14.04 25.40 64.65
C ALA A 52 13.90 26.84 64.13
N GLY A 53 13.54 27.75 65.03
CA GLY A 53 13.27 29.15 64.67
C GLY A 53 12.05 29.33 63.76
N GLY A 54 11.06 28.43 63.84
CA GLY A 54 9.73 28.59 63.23
C GLY A 54 8.84 29.54 64.04
N THR A 55 7.58 29.66 63.65
CA THR A 55 6.57 30.49 64.33
C THR A 55 6.31 30.04 65.77
N THR A 56 5.92 31.00 66.62
CA THR A 56 5.56 30.79 68.03
C THR A 56 4.10 31.05 68.33
N THR A 57 3.45 31.96 67.59
CA THR A 57 2.03 32.32 67.75
C THR A 57 1.12 31.69 66.70
N ILE A 58 1.70 31.10 65.64
CA ILE A 58 0.96 30.47 64.53
C ILE A 58 1.35 28.99 64.49
N SER A 59 0.36 28.11 64.36
CA SER A 59 0.56 26.68 64.22
C SER A 59 -0.35 26.08 63.14
N MET A 60 0.05 24.95 62.55
CA MET A 60 -0.67 24.25 61.49
C MET A 60 -0.70 22.75 61.73
N ASP A 61 -1.70 22.07 61.17
CA ASP A 61 -1.77 20.61 61.08
C ASP A 61 -1.41 19.89 62.39
N GLY A 62 -2.25 20.06 63.41
CA GLY A 62 -2.02 19.46 64.73
C GLY A 62 -1.07 20.24 65.64
N GLY A 63 -1.04 21.57 65.54
CA GLY A 63 -0.29 22.44 66.45
C GLY A 63 1.21 22.59 66.12
N ASN A 64 1.62 22.24 64.91
CA ASN A 64 3.03 22.33 64.50
C ASN A 64 3.46 23.76 64.18
N SER A 65 4.65 24.15 64.67
CA SER A 65 5.31 25.40 64.29
C SER A 65 5.63 25.42 62.78
N VAL A 66 5.47 26.59 62.17
CA VAL A 66 5.56 26.81 60.72
C VAL A 66 6.92 27.43 60.37
N ALA A 67 7.54 26.97 59.29
CA ALA A 67 8.80 27.54 58.81
C ALA A 67 8.57 28.91 58.16
N ILE A 68 9.36 29.88 58.54
CA ILE A 68 9.34 31.26 58.02
C ILE A 68 10.75 31.67 57.60
N LYS A 69 10.88 32.75 56.82
CA LYS A 69 12.17 33.20 56.30
C LYS A 69 13.21 33.34 57.43
N GLY A 70 14.29 32.56 57.33
CA GLY A 70 15.37 32.50 58.32
C GLY A 70 15.28 31.33 59.31
N SER A 71 14.20 30.53 59.29
CA SER A 71 14.12 29.26 60.00
C SER A 71 15.17 28.26 59.48
N THR A 72 15.51 27.29 60.32
CA THR A 72 16.51 26.26 60.05
C THR A 72 15.96 24.88 60.38
N PHE A 73 16.40 23.85 59.66
CA PHE A 73 16.42 22.50 60.20
C PHE A 73 17.71 22.37 61.01
N SER A 74 17.57 22.12 62.31
CA SER A 74 18.67 22.24 63.27
C SER A 74 19.83 21.27 63.03
N LYS A 75 19.59 20.20 62.25
CA LYS A 75 20.59 19.22 61.87
C LYS A 75 20.41 18.81 60.40
N SER A 76 21.53 18.53 59.73
CA SER A 76 21.58 17.80 58.47
C SER A 76 22.45 16.54 58.64
N THR A 77 22.36 15.55 57.76
CA THR A 77 23.03 14.25 57.92
C THR A 77 23.56 13.71 56.59
N GLY A 78 24.64 12.93 56.63
CA GLY A 78 25.23 12.26 55.46
C GLY A 78 26.70 12.57 55.20
N ASP A 79 27.25 13.60 55.86
CA ASP A 79 28.63 14.10 55.72
C ASP A 79 29.54 13.77 56.92
N ALA A 80 29.06 12.94 57.85
CA ALA A 80 29.80 12.51 59.05
C ALA A 80 31.15 11.82 58.74
N GLY A 81 31.35 11.30 57.53
CA GLY A 81 32.62 10.71 57.09
C GLY A 81 33.75 11.73 56.88
N GLY A 82 33.43 13.03 56.78
CA GLY A 82 34.40 14.10 56.66
C GLY A 82 35.07 14.45 57.99
N ASP A 83 36.01 13.63 58.46
CA ASP A 83 36.66 13.77 59.78
C ASP A 83 37.45 15.07 59.98
N LYS A 84 37.76 15.81 58.91
CA LYS A 84 38.35 17.16 58.93
C LYS A 84 37.38 18.26 58.50
N LYS A 85 36.08 17.94 58.43
CA LYS A 85 34.91 18.82 58.26
C LYS A 85 34.78 19.50 56.90
N GLY A 86 33.65 20.14 56.67
CA GLY A 86 33.31 20.86 55.44
C GLY A 86 34.37 21.89 55.04
N VAL A 87 34.74 21.91 53.76
CA VAL A 87 35.79 22.79 53.22
C VAL A 87 35.44 24.28 53.42
N ALA A 88 34.17 24.64 53.25
CA ALA A 88 33.69 26.01 53.42
C ALA A 88 33.13 26.26 54.82
N SER A 89 32.40 25.30 55.40
CA SER A 89 31.69 25.51 56.67
C SER A 89 32.53 25.24 57.92
N GLY A 90 33.57 24.41 57.82
CA GLY A 90 34.28 23.88 58.98
C GLY A 90 33.41 23.06 59.92
N THR A 91 32.30 22.51 59.43
CA THR A 91 31.34 21.68 60.19
C THR A 91 31.02 20.37 59.48
N ILE A 92 30.43 19.42 60.22
CA ILE A 92 29.73 18.26 59.68
C ILE A 92 28.36 18.18 60.34
N GLU A 93 27.37 17.66 59.63
CA GLU A 93 26.01 17.46 60.12
C GLU A 93 25.36 18.73 60.74
N ALA A 94 25.76 19.93 60.27
CA ALA A 94 25.26 21.20 60.79
C ALA A 94 23.93 21.63 60.15
N GLU A 95 23.39 22.77 60.57
CA GLU A 95 22.04 23.19 60.20
C GLU A 95 21.84 23.41 58.69
N ALA A 96 20.60 23.18 58.24
CA ALA A 96 20.10 23.62 56.95
C ALA A 96 19.20 24.85 57.10
N LYS A 97 19.40 25.90 56.31
CA LYS A 97 18.71 27.20 56.49
C LYS A 97 17.97 27.63 55.23
N PHE A 98 16.72 28.05 55.39
CA PHE A 98 15.93 28.58 54.27
C PHE A 98 16.51 29.90 53.74
N ILE A 99 16.67 29.96 52.41
CA ILE A 99 17.17 31.10 51.65
C ILE A 99 15.98 31.87 51.04
N SER A 100 15.04 31.14 50.44
CA SER A 100 13.79 31.70 49.88
C SER A 100 12.59 31.41 50.77
N ALA A 101 11.52 32.18 50.55
CA ALA A 101 10.23 32.06 51.22
C ALA A 101 9.17 32.80 50.38
N SER A 102 7.88 32.67 50.75
CA SER A 102 6.78 33.39 50.11
C SER A 102 7.00 34.92 50.09
N PRO A 103 6.79 35.58 48.94
CA PRO A 103 6.88 37.04 48.85
C PRO A 103 5.61 37.75 49.37
N THR A 104 4.45 37.10 49.34
CA THR A 104 3.15 37.73 49.66
C THR A 104 2.50 37.20 50.93
N VAL A 105 2.72 35.93 51.30
CA VAL A 105 2.13 35.32 52.49
C VAL A 105 3.14 35.37 53.63
N LYS A 106 2.80 36.09 54.70
CA LYS A 106 3.70 36.34 55.83
C LYS A 106 3.08 35.88 57.14
N PHE A 107 3.84 35.12 57.92
CA PHE A 107 3.54 34.77 59.30
C PHE A 107 4.53 35.46 60.22
N GLU A 108 4.01 36.08 61.28
CA GLU A 108 4.83 36.88 62.22
C GLU A 108 5.70 37.94 61.49
N GLY A 109 5.16 38.53 60.42
CA GLY A 109 5.84 39.54 59.61
C GLY A 109 6.91 39.00 58.64
N LYS A 110 7.18 37.70 58.62
CA LYS A 110 8.18 37.06 57.73
C LYS A 110 7.50 36.14 56.71
N GLY A 111 8.04 36.06 55.50
CA GLY A 111 7.51 35.18 54.46
C GLY A 111 7.50 33.73 54.90
N VAL A 112 6.42 32.98 54.63
CA VAL A 112 6.30 31.56 54.97
C VAL A 112 7.13 30.69 54.02
N CYS A 113 7.85 29.70 54.53
CA CYS A 113 8.61 28.76 53.69
C CYS A 113 7.70 27.63 53.19
N ARG A 114 7.86 27.26 51.93
CA ARG A 114 6.97 26.37 51.19
C ARG A 114 7.75 25.26 50.49
N LEU A 115 7.02 24.30 49.91
CA LEU A 115 7.54 23.41 48.87
C LEU A 115 8.39 24.21 47.88
N SER A 116 9.55 23.65 47.48
CA SER A 116 10.54 24.21 46.57
C SER A 116 11.33 25.44 47.07
N ASP A 117 11.10 25.93 48.30
CA ASP A 117 11.94 27.00 48.84
C ASP A 117 13.36 26.49 49.15
N GLN A 118 14.37 27.22 48.66
CA GLN A 118 15.78 26.83 48.65
C GLN A 118 16.42 26.87 50.04
N MET A 119 17.41 26.00 50.27
CA MET A 119 18.11 25.93 51.55
C MET A 119 19.63 25.81 51.40
N THR A 120 20.39 26.43 52.30
CA THR A 120 21.78 26.03 52.56
C THR A 120 21.79 24.78 53.43
N MET A 121 22.86 23.98 53.41
CA MET A 121 23.01 22.78 54.26
C MET A 121 24.43 22.68 54.81
N ASN A 122 24.58 22.00 55.96
CA ASN A 122 25.83 21.93 56.73
C ASN A 122 26.48 23.32 56.89
N LYS A 123 25.72 24.28 57.41
CA LYS A 123 26.18 25.68 57.60
C LYS A 123 26.77 26.29 56.31
N ALA A 124 26.05 26.08 55.21
CA ALA A 124 26.40 26.54 53.86
C ALA A 124 27.68 25.93 53.26
N ASN A 125 28.08 24.73 53.67
CA ASN A 125 29.07 23.94 52.94
C ASN A 125 28.52 23.45 51.59
N THR A 126 27.22 23.19 51.55
CA THR A 126 26.47 22.82 50.34
C THR A 126 25.09 23.48 50.31
N MET A 127 24.32 23.25 49.25
CA MET A 127 22.98 23.81 49.05
C MET A 127 22.00 22.80 48.46
N CYS A 128 20.73 22.95 48.85
CA CYS A 128 19.55 22.37 48.23
C CYS A 128 18.89 23.44 47.34
N ILE A 129 19.31 23.50 46.08
CA ILE A 129 18.85 24.48 45.08
C ILE A 129 17.48 24.07 44.51
N SER A 130 17.16 22.77 44.51
CA SER A 130 15.81 22.26 44.19
C SER A 130 14.77 22.60 45.25
N GLY A 131 15.23 23.11 46.40
CA GLY A 131 14.40 23.47 47.54
C GLY A 131 13.80 22.30 48.32
N ALA A 132 13.25 22.64 49.48
CA ALA A 132 12.62 21.69 50.38
C ALA A 132 11.43 21.01 49.69
N GLN A 133 11.45 19.69 49.66
CA GLN A 133 10.33 18.88 49.19
C GLN A 133 9.30 18.73 50.30
N ASN A 134 8.02 18.73 49.96
CA ASN A 134 6.92 18.69 50.91
C ASN A 134 5.66 18.06 50.25
N PRO A 135 4.80 17.33 50.98
CA PRO A 135 3.55 16.79 50.43
C PRO A 135 2.61 17.87 49.88
N SER A 136 1.74 17.52 48.92
CA SER A 136 0.72 18.40 48.36
C SER A 136 -0.38 18.73 49.37
N VAL A 137 -1.07 19.87 49.16
CA VAL A 137 -2.23 20.25 49.95
C VAL A 137 -3.42 19.34 49.61
N SER A 138 -4.12 18.83 50.63
CA SER A 138 -5.37 18.06 50.45
C SER A 138 -6.45 18.57 51.41
N VAL A 139 -7.64 18.88 50.87
CA VAL A 139 -8.87 19.20 51.63
C VAL A 139 -9.96 18.17 51.30
N THR A 140 -10.90 17.93 52.22
CA THR A 140 -12.03 17.02 51.97
C THR A 140 -13.20 17.76 51.31
N GLU A 141 -14.02 17.08 50.50
CA GLU A 141 -15.18 17.67 49.79
C GLU A 141 -16.15 18.42 50.73
N GLU A 142 -16.34 17.90 51.95
CA GLU A 142 -17.20 18.51 52.98
C GLU A 142 -16.70 19.89 53.47
N GLN A 143 -15.40 20.17 53.32
CA GLN A 143 -14.78 21.42 53.76
C GLN A 143 -14.74 22.48 52.65
N GLU A 144 -14.98 22.10 51.39
CA GLU A 144 -14.88 22.98 50.21
C GLU A 144 -16.16 23.81 49.95
N GLY A 145 -17.34 23.33 50.38
CA GLY A 145 -18.62 24.05 50.26
C GLY A 145 -19.36 23.79 48.94
N THR A 146 -20.39 24.60 48.66
CA THR A 146 -21.17 24.53 47.40
C THR A 146 -21.01 25.81 46.58
N TYR A 147 -21.24 25.70 45.27
CA TYR A 147 -21.05 26.78 44.30
C TYR A 147 -22.36 27.20 43.65
N THR A 148 -22.36 28.43 43.13
CA THR A 148 -23.43 28.95 42.27
C THR A 148 -22.88 29.15 40.87
N LEU A 149 -23.62 28.68 39.87
CA LEU A 149 -23.26 28.76 38.46
C LEU A 149 -24.24 29.67 37.73
N ASP A 150 -23.74 30.81 37.25
CA ASP A 150 -24.43 31.69 36.33
C ASP A 150 -24.34 31.12 34.91
N ILE A 151 -25.48 30.77 34.33
CA ILE A 151 -25.56 30.10 33.03
C ILE A 151 -26.08 31.10 32.00
N GLU A 152 -25.38 31.23 30.88
CA GLU A 152 -25.76 32.04 29.73
C GLU A 152 -25.68 31.21 28.45
N CYS A 153 -26.73 31.20 27.63
CA CYS A 153 -26.71 30.51 26.33
C CYS A 153 -27.30 31.41 25.23
N ARG A 154 -26.59 31.51 24.10
CA ARG A 154 -26.93 32.40 22.98
C ARG A 154 -26.75 31.73 21.63
N TYR A 155 -27.54 32.14 20.65
CA TYR A 155 -27.30 31.81 19.24
C TYR A 155 -25.96 32.42 18.75
N PRO A 156 -25.36 31.92 17.66
CA PRO A 156 -24.06 32.41 17.17
C PRO A 156 -24.02 33.89 16.77
N ASP A 157 -25.17 34.50 16.52
CA ASP A 157 -25.34 35.94 16.23
C ASP A 157 -25.57 36.80 17.49
N GLY A 158 -25.63 36.18 18.68
CA GLY A 158 -25.78 36.84 19.97
C GLY A 158 -27.21 36.87 20.52
N GLU A 159 -28.22 36.47 19.73
CA GLU A 159 -29.61 36.38 20.21
C GLU A 159 -29.72 35.37 21.37
N PRO A 160 -30.52 35.66 22.42
CA PRO A 160 -30.64 34.77 23.56
C PRO A 160 -31.40 33.48 23.21
N LEU A 161 -30.96 32.35 23.78
CA LEU A 161 -31.76 31.13 23.86
C LEU A 161 -32.83 31.34 24.95
N ALA A 162 -34.01 31.81 24.57
CA ALA A 162 -34.98 32.36 25.52
C ALA A 162 -35.87 31.26 26.11
N ASN A 163 -36.09 31.32 27.43
CA ASN A 163 -37.06 30.46 28.14
C ASN A 163 -36.79 28.95 28.02
N ALA A 164 -35.62 28.54 27.53
CA ALA A 164 -35.24 27.13 27.41
C ALA A 164 -34.99 26.53 28.81
N LYS A 165 -35.49 25.32 29.04
CA LYS A 165 -35.14 24.55 30.23
C LYS A 165 -33.73 24.00 30.07
N PHE A 166 -33.04 23.79 31.17
CA PHE A 166 -31.74 23.14 31.14
C PHE A 166 -31.51 22.28 32.39
N LYS A 167 -30.54 21.38 32.28
CA LYS A 167 -30.06 20.51 33.35
C LYS A 167 -28.54 20.57 33.41
N VAL A 168 -28.01 20.52 34.62
CA VAL A 168 -26.57 20.51 34.90
C VAL A 168 -26.20 19.09 35.34
N PHE A 169 -25.17 18.53 34.71
CA PHE A 169 -24.66 17.20 35.00
C PHE A 169 -23.21 17.28 35.50
N ASP A 170 -22.81 16.35 36.35
CA ASP A 170 -21.42 16.18 36.77
C ASP A 170 -20.60 15.35 35.76
N GLY A 171 -19.29 15.21 35.98
CA GLY A 171 -18.40 14.38 35.16
C GLY A 171 -18.76 12.88 35.10
N ASN A 172 -19.67 12.40 35.95
CA ASN A 172 -20.19 11.02 35.96
C ASN A 172 -21.59 10.90 35.33
N ASN A 173 -22.08 11.95 34.65
CA ASN A 173 -23.42 12.03 34.06
C ASN A 173 -24.57 11.97 35.07
N ALA A 174 -24.34 12.29 36.35
CA ALA A 174 -25.41 12.47 37.33
C ALA A 174 -25.97 13.90 37.25
N GLU A 175 -27.30 14.03 37.26
CA GLU A 175 -27.96 15.35 37.30
C GLU A 175 -27.74 15.98 38.68
N ILE A 176 -27.09 17.14 38.70
CA ILE A 176 -26.75 17.89 39.94
C ILE A 176 -27.52 19.20 40.07
N GLY A 177 -28.20 19.66 39.00
CA GLY A 177 -29.00 20.88 39.01
C GLY A 177 -29.88 21.01 37.78
N SER A 178 -30.84 21.93 37.82
CA SER A 178 -31.70 22.28 36.68
C SER A 178 -32.28 23.68 36.83
N GLY A 179 -32.77 24.23 35.72
CA GLY A 179 -33.37 25.56 35.71
C GLY A 179 -34.03 25.90 34.39
N ILE A 180 -34.43 27.16 34.27
CA ILE A 180 -35.00 27.74 33.04
C ILE A 180 -34.25 29.05 32.77
N LEU A 181 -33.84 29.25 31.52
CA LEU A 181 -33.28 30.52 31.07
C LEU A 181 -34.36 31.61 31.05
N ASP A 182 -33.99 32.84 31.35
CA ASP A 182 -34.88 33.98 31.19
C ASP A 182 -34.96 34.44 29.72
N SER A 183 -35.65 35.55 29.45
CA SER A 183 -35.75 36.14 28.11
C SER A 183 -34.42 36.67 27.56
N ASN A 184 -33.40 36.83 28.40
CA ASN A 184 -32.05 37.24 28.02
C ASN A 184 -31.09 36.06 27.86
N GLY A 185 -31.61 34.82 27.95
CA GLY A 185 -30.84 33.59 27.82
C GLY A 185 -29.97 33.30 29.04
N ARG A 186 -30.37 33.78 30.24
CA ARG A 186 -29.58 33.69 31.47
C ARG A 186 -30.33 32.99 32.60
N SER A 187 -29.60 32.30 33.47
CA SER A 187 -30.13 31.71 34.71
C SER A 187 -29.02 31.54 35.74
N SER A 188 -29.37 31.16 36.96
CA SER A 188 -28.40 30.86 38.03
C SER A 188 -28.84 29.61 38.78
N VAL A 189 -27.92 28.68 39.00
CA VAL A 189 -28.15 27.46 39.80
C VAL A 189 -27.18 27.42 40.96
N SER A 190 -27.71 27.45 42.18
CA SER A 190 -26.93 27.39 43.42
C SER A 190 -26.89 25.98 44.01
N SER A 191 -26.05 25.81 45.04
CA SER A 191 -25.91 24.57 45.81
C SER A 191 -25.30 23.40 45.04
N LEU A 192 -24.45 23.68 44.05
CA LEU A 192 -23.77 22.67 43.25
C LEU A 192 -22.49 22.17 43.97
N PRO A 193 -22.21 20.85 43.97
CA PRO A 193 -20.97 20.32 44.53
C PRO A 193 -19.75 20.74 43.68
N PRO A 194 -18.53 20.81 44.28
CA PRO A 194 -17.29 21.05 43.53
C PRO A 194 -17.03 19.91 42.54
N GLY A 195 -16.56 20.24 41.34
CA GLY A 195 -16.17 19.23 40.36
C GLY A 195 -16.47 19.63 38.93
N GLU A 196 -16.12 18.75 37.99
CA GLU A 196 -16.44 18.93 36.58
C GLU A 196 -17.96 18.90 36.36
N CYS A 197 -18.46 19.80 35.52
CA CYS A 197 -19.86 19.86 35.15
C CYS A 197 -20.05 20.25 33.69
N TYR A 198 -21.23 19.97 33.14
CA TYR A 198 -21.68 20.46 31.84
C TYR A 198 -23.19 20.71 31.84
N VAL A 199 -23.68 21.55 30.94
CA VAL A 199 -25.09 21.95 30.86
C VAL A 199 -25.75 21.39 29.60
N VAL A 200 -26.94 20.79 29.74
CA VAL A 200 -27.77 20.32 28.62
C VAL A 200 -29.02 21.18 28.56
N TYR A 201 -29.26 21.82 27.41
CA TYR A 201 -30.42 22.69 27.18
C TYR A 201 -31.50 21.96 26.36
N GLU A 202 -32.76 22.24 26.66
CA GLU A 202 -33.90 22.02 25.76
C GLU A 202 -33.99 23.15 24.72
N GLU A 203 -34.88 23.02 23.74
CA GLU A 203 -35.09 24.05 22.70
C GLU A 203 -35.62 25.36 23.29
N ASP A 204 -35.40 26.45 22.55
CA ASP A 204 -36.00 27.76 22.82
C ASP A 204 -37.52 27.62 22.87
N SER A 205 -38.17 28.11 23.93
CA SER A 205 -39.62 27.90 24.09
C SER A 205 -40.48 28.90 23.29
N ARG A 206 -39.89 29.85 22.57
CA ARG A 206 -40.60 30.73 21.64
C ARG A 206 -41.07 29.94 20.40
N LYS A 207 -42.10 30.47 19.73
CA LYS A 207 -42.51 29.94 18.42
C LYS A 207 -41.35 30.11 17.43
N TYR A 208 -41.06 29.07 16.65
CA TYR A 208 -40.03 29.15 15.62
C TYR A 208 -40.37 30.22 14.58
N GLU A 209 -39.36 31.01 14.21
CA GLU A 209 -39.47 32.03 13.18
C GLU A 209 -38.14 32.22 12.46
N ALA A 210 -38.16 32.15 11.12
CA ALA A 210 -36.98 32.39 10.29
C ALA A 210 -36.47 33.84 10.38
N LYS A 211 -35.14 34.00 10.37
CA LYS A 211 -34.41 35.29 10.43
C LYS A 211 -34.55 36.08 9.13
N THR A 212 -34.45 35.39 8.00
CA THR A 212 -34.44 36.02 6.68
C THR A 212 -35.82 36.54 6.34
N SER A 213 -35.94 37.83 6.11
CA SER A 213 -37.12 38.45 5.50
C SER A 213 -36.75 38.99 4.12
N ARG A 214 -37.63 38.77 3.15
CA ARG A 214 -37.50 39.36 1.82
C ARG A 214 -38.10 40.76 1.83
N GLY A 215 -37.51 41.68 1.07
CA GLY A 215 -38.10 42.99 0.80
C GLY A 215 -39.41 42.84 0.01
N LEU A 216 -40.19 43.91 -0.07
CA LEU A 216 -41.34 43.95 -0.97
C LEU A 216 -40.84 43.90 -2.43
N ASN A 217 -41.55 43.16 -3.27
CA ASN A 217 -41.20 43.02 -4.67
C ASN A 217 -41.47 44.33 -5.43
N GLY A 218 -40.41 45.07 -5.76
CA GLY A 218 -40.49 46.29 -6.57
C GLY A 218 -40.98 46.06 -8.01
N HIS A 219 -41.01 44.81 -8.47
CA HIS A 219 -41.53 44.41 -9.78
C HIS A 219 -42.96 43.89 -9.74
N LYS A 220 -43.60 43.83 -8.56
CA LYS A 220 -44.99 43.44 -8.45
C LYS A 220 -45.86 44.43 -9.23
N TYR A 221 -46.48 43.95 -10.29
CA TYR A 221 -47.25 44.78 -11.20
C TYR A 221 -48.33 43.96 -11.91
N GLU A 222 -49.51 44.54 -12.10
CA GLU A 222 -50.57 43.90 -12.86
C GLU A 222 -50.54 44.40 -14.30
N TRP A 223 -49.93 43.61 -15.18
CA TRP A 223 -49.81 43.97 -16.59
C TRP A 223 -51.14 43.86 -17.32
N SER A 224 -51.49 44.91 -18.08
CA SER A 224 -52.44 44.75 -19.18
C SER A 224 -51.85 43.83 -20.25
N ASP A 225 -52.72 43.13 -20.99
CA ASP A 225 -52.30 42.21 -22.06
C ASP A 225 -51.31 42.90 -23.03
N ASP A 226 -51.67 44.08 -23.56
CA ASP A 226 -50.84 44.79 -24.54
C ASP A 226 -49.47 45.23 -23.98
N ALA A 227 -49.43 45.69 -22.74
CA ALA A 227 -48.17 46.11 -22.12
C ALA A 227 -47.23 44.93 -21.86
N LEU A 228 -47.79 43.78 -21.45
CA LEU A 228 -47.03 42.55 -21.26
C LEU A 228 -46.49 42.03 -22.59
N PHE A 229 -47.33 41.99 -23.62
CA PHE A 229 -46.93 41.52 -24.95
C PHE A 229 -45.84 42.40 -25.55
N ALA A 230 -45.95 43.72 -25.42
CA ALA A 230 -44.89 44.64 -25.84
C ALA A 230 -43.59 44.41 -25.06
N HIS A 231 -43.67 44.14 -23.76
CA HIS A 231 -42.50 43.84 -22.93
C HIS A 231 -41.82 42.51 -23.34
N CYS A 232 -42.60 41.46 -23.58
CA CYS A 232 -42.09 40.14 -23.95
C CYS A 232 -41.56 40.07 -25.39
N ALA A 233 -42.19 40.80 -26.33
CA ALA A 233 -41.78 40.81 -27.73
C ALA A 233 -40.38 41.40 -27.93
N LYS A 234 -39.95 42.37 -27.11
CA LYS A 234 -38.63 43.03 -27.20
C LYS A 234 -38.34 43.52 -28.63
N GLU A 235 -37.33 42.96 -29.31
CA GLU A 235 -36.95 43.33 -30.68
C GLU A 235 -37.76 42.58 -31.76
N LYS A 236 -38.54 41.55 -31.36
CA LYS A 236 -39.38 40.76 -32.25
C LYS A 236 -40.65 41.53 -32.61
N LEU A 237 -41.21 41.22 -33.78
CA LEU A 237 -42.47 41.81 -34.21
C LEU A 237 -43.64 40.90 -33.79
N PRO A 238 -44.65 41.39 -33.04
CA PRO A 238 -45.84 40.60 -32.73
C PRO A 238 -46.56 40.16 -34.01
N PHE A 239 -47.11 38.95 -34.05
CA PHE A 239 -47.65 38.38 -35.29
C PHE A 239 -48.82 39.18 -35.90
N TRP A 240 -49.54 39.95 -35.08
CA TRP A 240 -50.70 40.75 -35.51
C TRP A 240 -50.33 42.13 -36.05
N GLU A 241 -49.05 42.53 -35.97
CA GLU A 241 -48.57 43.80 -36.51
C GLU A 241 -48.18 43.68 -38.00
N PRO A 242 -48.37 44.75 -38.79
CA PRO A 242 -48.03 44.75 -40.21
C PRO A 242 -46.51 44.67 -40.43
N ARG A 243 -46.07 43.77 -41.31
CA ARG A 243 -44.65 43.63 -41.71
C ARG A 243 -44.29 44.65 -42.79
N SER A 244 -43.18 45.37 -42.63
CA SER A 244 -42.54 46.09 -43.75
C SER A 244 -41.73 45.11 -44.59
N VAL A 245 -41.67 45.32 -45.92
CA VAL A 245 -40.96 44.45 -46.88
C VAL A 245 -39.45 44.29 -46.58
N ASP A 246 -38.87 45.20 -45.78
CA ASP A 246 -37.44 45.22 -45.41
C ASP A 246 -37.10 44.67 -44.02
N SER A 247 -38.04 44.11 -43.23
CA SER A 247 -37.74 43.67 -41.85
C SER A 247 -37.34 42.18 -41.75
N VAL A 248 -36.10 41.90 -41.33
CA VAL A 248 -35.56 40.55 -41.04
C VAL A 248 -35.86 40.11 -39.58
N ARG A 249 -36.84 40.72 -38.92
CA ARG A 249 -37.12 40.45 -37.49
C ARG A 249 -37.92 39.16 -37.31
N SER A 250 -37.53 38.32 -36.36
CA SER A 250 -38.30 37.14 -35.95
C SER A 250 -39.66 37.53 -35.37
N THR A 251 -40.68 36.68 -35.56
CA THR A 251 -42.07 36.93 -35.08
C THR A 251 -42.24 36.48 -33.63
N TRP A 252 -43.05 37.22 -32.86
CA TRP A 252 -43.42 36.87 -31.48
C TRP A 252 -44.93 36.60 -31.36
N GLY A 253 -45.31 35.76 -30.40
CA GLY A 253 -46.71 35.41 -30.11
C GLY A 253 -47.26 34.21 -30.87
N VAL A 254 -46.39 33.45 -31.55
CA VAL A 254 -46.69 32.11 -32.10
C VAL A 254 -45.70 31.16 -31.43
N PHE A 255 -46.19 30.32 -30.52
CA PHE A 255 -45.35 29.41 -29.74
C PHE A 255 -45.33 28.01 -30.37
N ASP A 256 -44.34 27.20 -30.03
CA ASP A 256 -44.20 25.81 -30.45
C ASP A 256 -45.30 24.91 -29.87
N GLU A 257 -45.54 23.75 -30.49
CA GLU A 257 -46.47 22.73 -29.97
C GLU A 257 -46.03 22.21 -28.59
N ASN A 258 -44.71 22.12 -28.36
CA ASN A 258 -44.15 21.79 -27.06
C ASN A 258 -43.75 23.07 -26.31
N LEU A 259 -44.67 23.56 -25.47
CA LEU A 259 -44.45 24.76 -24.64
C LEU A 259 -43.25 24.62 -23.70
N GLY A 260 -42.92 23.41 -23.23
CA GLY A 260 -41.83 23.19 -22.28
C GLY A 260 -40.45 23.61 -22.78
N SER A 261 -40.26 23.66 -24.10
CA SER A 261 -39.00 24.09 -24.74
C SER A 261 -39.06 25.46 -25.42
N ASP A 262 -40.24 26.11 -25.45
CA ASP A 262 -40.43 27.35 -26.17
C ASP A 262 -39.84 28.55 -25.40
N LYS A 263 -38.89 29.24 -26.03
CA LYS A 263 -38.17 30.36 -25.39
C LYS A 263 -39.04 31.60 -25.16
N ASP A 264 -40.01 31.85 -26.04
CA ASP A 264 -40.91 33.00 -25.91
C ASP A 264 -41.96 32.73 -24.84
N PHE A 265 -42.41 31.48 -24.70
CA PHE A 265 -43.28 31.04 -23.61
C PHE A 265 -42.58 31.13 -22.25
N ILE A 266 -41.35 30.60 -22.15
CA ILE A 266 -40.55 30.70 -20.91
C ILE A 266 -40.29 32.17 -20.55
N SER A 267 -40.04 33.03 -21.55
CA SER A 267 -39.89 34.47 -21.30
C SER A 267 -41.20 35.16 -20.85
N LEU A 268 -42.35 34.71 -21.36
CA LEU A 268 -43.66 35.19 -20.92
C LEU A 268 -43.95 34.74 -19.48
N LEU A 269 -43.70 33.46 -19.17
CA LEU A 269 -43.78 32.93 -17.81
C LEU A 269 -42.87 33.69 -16.85
N ALA A 270 -41.61 33.92 -17.21
CA ALA A 270 -40.67 34.67 -16.38
C ALA A 270 -41.15 36.10 -16.09
N THR A 271 -41.83 36.74 -17.04
CA THR A 271 -42.41 38.07 -16.84
C THR A 271 -43.57 38.02 -15.84
N GLU A 272 -44.47 37.04 -15.97
CA GLU A 272 -45.60 36.85 -15.05
C GLU A 272 -45.13 36.47 -13.64
N VAL A 273 -44.16 35.55 -13.52
CA VAL A 273 -43.55 35.10 -12.26
C VAL A 273 -42.91 36.27 -11.50
N ARG A 274 -42.09 37.10 -12.19
CA ARG A 274 -41.46 38.29 -11.58
C ARG A 274 -42.48 39.27 -11.03
N ALA A 275 -43.64 39.40 -11.68
CA ALA A 275 -44.67 40.36 -11.30
C ALA A 275 -45.69 39.80 -10.30
N HIS A 276 -45.66 38.50 -10.00
CA HIS A 276 -46.70 37.82 -9.23
C HIS A 276 -46.53 37.96 -7.71
N PHE A 277 -45.35 37.60 -7.19
CA PHE A 277 -45.14 37.45 -5.75
C PHE A 277 -45.09 38.79 -4.99
N GLU A 278 -45.56 38.79 -3.74
CA GLU A 278 -45.51 39.95 -2.84
C GLU A 278 -44.08 40.33 -2.46
N TYR A 279 -43.25 39.32 -2.20
CA TYR A 279 -41.89 39.50 -1.75
C TYR A 279 -40.88 39.35 -2.88
N GLU A 280 -39.77 40.05 -2.76
CA GLU A 280 -38.73 40.15 -3.77
C GLU A 280 -38.13 38.79 -4.12
N LEU A 281 -37.98 38.55 -5.42
CA LEU A 281 -37.28 37.41 -6.00
C LEU A 281 -36.21 37.91 -6.96
N THR A 282 -35.08 37.22 -6.98
CA THR A 282 -33.98 37.51 -7.89
C THR A 282 -34.34 37.12 -9.33
N GLU A 283 -33.61 37.70 -10.30
CA GLU A 283 -33.81 37.36 -11.70
C GLU A 283 -33.62 35.86 -11.97
N LYS A 284 -32.62 35.26 -11.29
CA LYS A 284 -32.34 33.82 -11.36
C LYS A 284 -33.51 33.01 -10.81
N GLU A 285 -33.99 33.31 -9.60
CA GLU A 285 -35.13 32.60 -9.00
C GLU A 285 -36.37 32.64 -9.90
N ALA A 286 -36.68 33.80 -10.48
CA ALA A 286 -37.81 33.92 -11.39
C ALA A 286 -37.66 33.06 -12.65
N ASN A 287 -36.44 33.02 -13.22
CA ASN A 287 -36.15 32.19 -14.39
C ASN A 287 -36.20 30.70 -14.06
N ASP A 288 -35.64 30.28 -12.92
CA ASP A 288 -35.61 28.89 -12.48
C ASP A 288 -37.05 28.37 -12.21
N ILE A 289 -37.87 29.17 -11.51
CA ILE A 289 -39.30 28.86 -11.29
C ILE A 289 -40.03 28.73 -12.63
N SER A 290 -39.77 29.64 -13.58
CA SER A 290 -40.43 29.63 -14.88
C SER A 290 -40.05 28.41 -15.73
N GLN A 291 -38.78 28.00 -15.69
CA GLN A 291 -38.32 26.78 -16.34
C GLN A 291 -38.97 25.55 -15.73
N ASN A 292 -39.03 25.47 -14.40
CA ASN A 292 -39.66 24.35 -13.72
C ASN A 292 -41.18 24.29 -13.97
N ILE A 293 -41.87 25.43 -14.06
CA ILE A 293 -43.27 25.49 -14.50
C ILE A 293 -43.39 24.99 -15.95
N ALA A 294 -42.48 25.41 -16.85
CA ALA A 294 -42.49 24.97 -18.25
C ALA A 294 -42.27 23.45 -18.38
N LEU A 295 -41.46 22.83 -17.51
CA LEU A 295 -41.27 21.37 -17.49
C LEU A 295 -42.57 20.59 -17.22
N LEU A 296 -43.57 21.21 -16.58
CA LEU A 296 -44.89 20.60 -16.39
C LEU A 296 -45.68 20.42 -17.69
N PHE A 297 -45.29 21.09 -18.77
CA PHE A 297 -45.90 20.99 -20.10
C PHE A 297 -45.25 19.91 -20.99
N GLY A 298 -44.21 19.22 -20.49
CA GLY A 298 -43.56 18.10 -21.19
C GLY A 298 -44.28 16.76 -21.04
N THR A 299 -43.83 15.73 -21.77
CA THR A 299 -44.44 14.38 -21.78
C THR A 299 -43.90 13.45 -20.67
N ASN A 300 -43.68 13.96 -19.45
CA ASN A 300 -43.22 13.13 -18.34
C ASN A 300 -44.40 12.63 -17.50
N ASP A 301 -44.41 11.34 -17.17
CA ASP A 301 -45.46 10.73 -16.32
C ASP A 301 -45.19 10.92 -14.81
N ASP A 302 -43.94 11.22 -14.42
CA ASP A 302 -43.56 11.49 -13.02
C ASP A 302 -43.13 12.95 -12.83
N TYR A 303 -44.04 13.77 -12.29
CA TYR A 303 -43.79 15.19 -12.00
C TYR A 303 -43.18 15.43 -10.61
N SER A 304 -42.97 14.38 -9.80
CA SER A 304 -42.64 14.55 -8.39
C SER A 304 -41.30 15.24 -8.13
N VAL A 305 -40.30 15.02 -8.98
CA VAL A 305 -38.99 15.71 -8.90
C VAL A 305 -39.15 17.21 -9.18
N VAL A 306 -39.89 17.55 -10.22
CA VAL A 306 -40.18 18.95 -10.59
C VAL A 306 -41.04 19.62 -9.52
N ALA A 307 -42.00 18.90 -8.94
CA ALA A 307 -42.85 19.38 -7.85
C ALA A 307 -42.03 19.75 -6.61
N ASN A 308 -41.09 18.89 -6.19
CA ASN A 308 -40.23 19.15 -5.03
C ASN A 308 -39.38 20.41 -5.23
N GLU A 309 -38.77 20.56 -6.40
CA GLU A 309 -37.96 21.74 -6.74
C GLU A 309 -38.83 23.01 -6.76
N LEU A 310 -40.01 22.97 -7.39
CA LEU A 310 -40.94 24.11 -7.41
C LEU A 310 -41.36 24.52 -5.99
N ILE A 311 -41.69 23.57 -5.12
CA ILE A 311 -42.05 23.83 -3.72
C ILE A 311 -40.88 24.51 -3.00
N ALA A 312 -39.65 23.97 -3.15
CA ALA A 312 -38.45 24.50 -2.53
C ALA A 312 -38.11 25.93 -2.98
N GLN A 313 -38.36 26.26 -4.25
CA GLN A 313 -38.11 27.59 -4.82
C GLN A 313 -39.18 28.61 -4.42
N VAL A 314 -40.45 28.20 -4.43
CA VAL A 314 -41.60 29.10 -4.25
C VAL A 314 -41.90 29.36 -2.77
N ALA A 315 -41.81 28.35 -1.90
CA ALA A 315 -42.19 28.49 -0.50
C ALA A 315 -41.43 29.61 0.25
N PRO A 316 -40.09 29.76 0.13
CA PRO A 316 -39.34 30.84 0.79
C PRO A 316 -39.66 32.24 0.26
N ILE A 317 -40.32 32.35 -0.88
CA ILE A 317 -40.75 33.63 -1.46
C ILE A 317 -42.11 34.02 -0.85
N ILE A 318 -43.01 33.06 -0.64
CA ILE A 318 -44.36 33.37 -0.15
C ILE A 318 -44.36 33.64 1.36
N ASP A 319 -43.60 32.86 2.13
CA ASP A 319 -43.47 33.01 3.57
C ASP A 319 -42.04 32.67 4.00
N LYS A 320 -41.50 33.46 4.93
CA LYS A 320 -40.11 33.32 5.37
C LYS A 320 -39.79 31.95 5.98
N ASN A 321 -40.76 31.28 6.59
CA ASN A 321 -40.59 29.93 7.14
C ASN A 321 -40.54 28.87 6.04
N GLY A 322 -40.81 29.24 4.78
CA GLY A 322 -40.68 28.35 3.62
C GLY A 322 -39.24 27.94 3.32
N VAL A 323 -38.24 28.62 3.92
CA VAL A 323 -36.82 28.18 3.91
C VAL A 323 -36.66 26.75 4.44
N THR A 324 -37.55 26.30 5.32
CA THR A 324 -37.60 24.92 5.83
C THR A 324 -37.87 23.90 4.73
N LEU A 325 -38.78 24.20 3.80
CA LEU A 325 -39.09 23.29 2.68
C LEU A 325 -37.92 23.21 1.70
N ASN A 326 -37.24 24.34 1.47
CA ASN A 326 -36.01 24.37 0.69
C ASN A 326 -34.88 23.57 1.37
N LEU A 327 -34.75 23.69 2.70
CA LEU A 327 -33.79 22.91 3.48
C LEU A 327 -34.08 21.41 3.39
N LEU A 328 -35.34 20.99 3.57
CA LEU A 328 -35.77 19.61 3.42
C LEU A 328 -35.53 19.06 2.02
N HIS A 329 -35.71 19.88 0.99
CA HIS A 329 -35.35 19.51 -0.37
C HIS A 329 -33.84 19.24 -0.49
N SER A 330 -33.01 20.13 0.07
CA SER A 330 -31.55 20.14 -0.11
C SER A 330 -30.77 19.13 0.75
N ILE A 331 -31.24 18.83 1.96
CA ILE A 331 -30.55 17.92 2.91
C ILE A 331 -30.67 16.46 2.46
N HIS A 332 -29.70 15.58 2.70
CA HIS A 332 -29.86 14.15 2.38
C HIS A 332 -30.85 13.46 3.34
N GLU A 333 -31.60 12.46 2.87
CA GLU A 333 -32.64 11.79 3.68
C GLU A 333 -32.11 10.92 4.84
N ASP A 334 -30.84 10.50 4.74
CA ASP A 334 -30.14 9.73 5.78
C ASP A 334 -29.36 10.63 6.76
N GLU A 335 -29.56 11.95 6.71
CA GLU A 335 -28.97 12.86 7.70
C GLU A 335 -29.54 12.67 9.10
N SER A 336 -28.83 13.22 10.09
CA SER A 336 -29.24 13.10 11.48
C SER A 336 -30.30 14.14 11.86
N HIS A 337 -31.17 13.76 12.80
CA HIS A 337 -32.15 14.69 13.39
C HIS A 337 -31.47 15.95 13.95
N ASN A 338 -30.29 15.79 14.58
CA ASN A 338 -29.55 16.92 15.14
C ASN A 338 -29.05 17.89 14.08
N ASN A 339 -28.58 17.39 12.93
CA ASN A 339 -28.07 18.23 11.85
C ASN A 339 -29.17 19.09 11.23
N ILE A 340 -30.36 18.53 10.97
CA ILE A 340 -31.48 19.35 10.46
C ILE A 340 -31.92 20.40 11.48
N LEU A 341 -31.95 20.08 12.79
CA LEU A 341 -32.24 21.07 13.82
C LEU A 341 -31.17 22.17 13.90
N ALA A 342 -29.89 21.82 13.79
CA ALA A 342 -28.80 22.79 13.76
C ALA A 342 -28.91 23.74 12.55
N LEU A 343 -29.28 23.22 11.38
CA LEU A 343 -29.53 24.03 10.18
C LEU A 343 -30.76 24.95 10.37
N LEU A 344 -31.83 24.47 11.01
CA LEU A 344 -33.01 25.29 11.34
C LEU A 344 -32.66 26.41 12.34
N ARG A 345 -31.86 26.13 13.37
CA ARG A 345 -31.37 27.13 14.34
C ARG A 345 -30.42 28.15 13.71
N GLN A 346 -29.77 27.79 12.60
CA GLN A 346 -29.03 28.76 11.80
C GLN A 346 -29.97 29.70 11.04
N GLN A 347 -31.09 29.17 10.51
CA GLN A 347 -32.07 29.91 9.71
C GLN A 347 -33.07 30.72 10.53
N GLY A 348 -33.31 30.38 11.80
CA GLY A 348 -34.38 30.93 12.64
C GLY A 348 -34.07 30.90 14.13
N TYR A 349 -35.01 31.41 14.94
CA TYR A 349 -34.99 31.31 16.40
C TYR A 349 -36.30 30.66 16.89
N GLY A 350 -36.30 30.10 18.10
CA GLY A 350 -37.46 29.40 18.67
C GLY A 350 -37.37 27.88 18.57
N ASP A 351 -38.45 27.21 18.95
CA ASP A 351 -38.52 25.76 19.10
C ASP A 351 -38.45 25.05 17.73
N SER A 352 -37.24 24.73 17.31
CA SER A 352 -36.97 24.15 15.98
C SER A 352 -37.49 22.72 15.87
N GLU A 353 -37.41 21.94 16.96
CA GLU A 353 -37.87 20.57 17.00
C GLU A 353 -39.39 20.49 16.92
N LYS A 354 -40.09 21.27 17.76
CA LYS A 354 -41.55 21.31 17.74
C LYS A 354 -42.07 21.83 16.41
N TYR A 355 -41.46 22.89 15.87
CA TYR A 355 -41.86 23.45 14.58
C TYR A 355 -41.75 22.43 13.44
N LEU A 356 -40.65 21.67 13.37
CA LEU A 356 -40.48 20.65 12.34
C LEU A 356 -41.49 19.50 12.48
N LYS A 357 -41.80 19.08 13.73
CA LYS A 357 -42.79 18.02 14.02
C LYS A 357 -44.24 18.44 13.76
N GLU A 358 -44.56 19.71 13.99
CA GLU A 358 -45.90 20.27 13.87
C GLU A 358 -46.11 21.04 12.54
N LEU A 359 -45.21 20.86 11.55
CA LEU A 359 -45.31 21.54 10.26
C LEU A 359 -46.64 21.19 9.57
N ASN A 360 -47.43 22.21 9.22
CA ASN A 360 -48.72 22.00 8.55
C ASN A 360 -48.53 21.83 7.03
N TRP A 361 -48.35 20.59 6.60
CA TRP A 361 -48.13 20.21 5.19
C TRP A 361 -49.30 20.58 4.28
N ASP A 362 -50.55 20.49 4.77
CA ASP A 362 -51.75 20.81 3.99
C ASP A 362 -51.85 22.30 3.68
N ASP A 363 -51.54 23.16 4.66
CA ASP A 363 -51.55 24.61 4.47
C ASP A 363 -50.47 25.04 3.48
N TRP A 364 -49.27 24.47 3.59
CA TRP A 364 -48.19 24.70 2.62
C TRP A 364 -48.56 24.24 1.20
N THR A 365 -49.18 23.06 1.09
CA THR A 365 -49.65 22.52 -0.20
C THR A 365 -50.63 23.48 -0.85
N LYS A 366 -51.66 23.94 -0.10
CA LYS A 366 -52.65 24.90 -0.59
C LYS A 366 -52.02 26.25 -0.96
N LEU A 367 -51.07 26.73 -0.15
CA LEU A 367 -50.41 28.01 -0.37
C LEU A 367 -49.59 28.02 -1.66
N VAL A 368 -48.71 27.02 -1.85
CA VAL A 368 -47.88 26.90 -3.05
C VAL A 368 -48.74 26.63 -4.29
N SER A 369 -49.66 25.67 -4.20
CA SER A 369 -50.56 25.33 -5.31
C SER A 369 -51.39 26.53 -5.76
N GLY A 370 -51.91 27.33 -4.82
CA GLY A 370 -52.68 28.53 -5.13
C GLY A 370 -51.89 29.64 -5.84
N GLN A 371 -50.61 29.83 -5.53
CA GLN A 371 -49.76 30.79 -6.25
C GLN A 371 -49.51 30.32 -7.70
N LEU A 372 -49.17 29.03 -7.88
CA LEU A 372 -48.96 28.44 -9.20
C LEU A 372 -50.23 28.48 -10.06
N ASP A 373 -51.39 28.18 -9.47
CA ASP A 373 -52.70 28.27 -10.12
C ASP A 373 -52.98 29.69 -10.63
N THR A 374 -52.65 30.70 -9.83
CA THR A 374 -52.85 32.10 -10.20
C THR A 374 -51.95 32.50 -11.37
N ILE A 375 -50.68 32.08 -11.36
CA ILE A 375 -49.74 32.32 -12.48
C ILE A 375 -50.26 31.66 -13.76
N LEU A 376 -50.62 30.37 -13.71
CA LEU A 376 -51.14 29.66 -14.88
C LEU A 376 -52.48 30.23 -15.36
N SER A 377 -53.32 30.74 -14.47
CA SER A 377 -54.56 31.42 -14.85
C SER A 377 -54.30 32.65 -15.71
N LYS A 378 -53.29 33.46 -15.37
CA LYS A 378 -52.87 34.61 -16.19
C LYS A 378 -52.35 34.16 -17.54
N VAL A 379 -51.57 33.09 -17.58
CA VAL A 379 -51.03 32.51 -18.83
C VAL A 379 -52.16 32.04 -19.77
N VAL A 380 -53.16 31.32 -19.23
CA VAL A 380 -54.35 30.91 -20.00
C VAL A 380 -55.05 32.15 -20.57
N GLN A 381 -55.27 33.18 -19.75
CA GLN A 381 -55.85 34.44 -20.21
C GLN A 381 -55.01 35.10 -21.33
N ARG A 382 -53.67 35.07 -21.25
CA ARG A 382 -52.80 35.61 -22.31
C ARG A 382 -52.98 34.85 -23.62
N PHE A 383 -53.05 33.52 -23.59
CA PHE A 383 -53.31 32.73 -24.80
C PHE A 383 -54.70 33.01 -25.39
N ASP A 384 -55.72 33.21 -24.56
CA ASP A 384 -57.05 33.61 -25.03
C ASP A 384 -57.05 34.99 -25.70
N THR A 385 -56.32 35.97 -25.14
CA THR A 385 -56.20 37.30 -25.75
C THR A 385 -55.44 37.23 -27.07
N LEU A 386 -54.33 36.47 -27.14
CA LEU A 386 -53.61 36.24 -28.40
C LEU A 386 -54.48 35.55 -29.45
N SER A 387 -55.32 34.59 -29.04
CA SER A 387 -56.27 33.91 -29.93
C SER A 387 -57.27 34.91 -30.53
N LYS A 388 -57.76 35.88 -29.75
CA LYS A 388 -58.63 36.95 -30.27
C LYS A 388 -57.91 37.78 -31.33
N TYR A 389 -56.64 38.12 -31.13
CA TYR A 389 -55.84 38.85 -32.13
C TYR A 389 -55.64 38.05 -33.42
N ALA A 390 -55.38 36.74 -33.33
CA ALA A 390 -55.30 35.87 -34.50
C ALA A 390 -56.62 35.82 -35.28
N SER A 391 -57.75 35.67 -34.57
CA SER A 391 -59.09 35.66 -35.16
C SER A 391 -59.42 36.99 -35.88
N MET A 392 -59.15 38.13 -35.23
CA MET A 392 -59.38 39.46 -35.82
C MET A 392 -58.58 39.72 -37.09
N LYS A 393 -57.41 39.09 -37.24
CA LYS A 393 -56.54 39.20 -38.43
C LYS A 393 -56.81 38.12 -39.49
N GLY A 394 -57.67 37.15 -39.20
CA GLY A 394 -57.96 36.03 -40.10
C GLY A 394 -56.85 34.98 -40.16
N TYR A 395 -55.98 34.89 -39.15
CA TYR A 395 -54.86 33.94 -39.10
C TYR A 395 -55.27 32.63 -38.44
N GLN A 396 -55.94 31.76 -39.21
CA GLN A 396 -56.55 30.52 -38.68
C GLN A 396 -55.54 29.57 -38.03
N VAL A 397 -54.37 29.35 -38.65
CA VAL A 397 -53.33 28.44 -38.11
C VAL A 397 -52.85 28.92 -36.74
N ALA A 398 -52.58 30.21 -36.58
CA ALA A 398 -52.15 30.78 -35.30
C ALA A 398 -53.26 30.69 -34.24
N TYR A 399 -54.52 30.91 -34.62
CA TYR A 399 -55.67 30.73 -33.74
C TYR A 399 -55.77 29.30 -33.23
N ASP A 400 -55.71 28.31 -34.13
CA ASP A 400 -55.82 26.89 -33.76
C ASP A 400 -54.67 26.47 -32.83
N THR A 401 -53.43 26.89 -33.13
CA THR A 401 -52.25 26.64 -32.27
C THR A 401 -52.41 27.23 -30.87
N LEU A 402 -52.84 28.49 -30.77
CA LEU A 402 -53.02 29.16 -29.46
C LEU A 402 -54.15 28.53 -28.63
N GLN A 403 -55.20 28.01 -29.27
CA GLN A 403 -56.26 27.26 -28.59
C GLN A 403 -55.73 25.92 -28.02
N VAL A 404 -54.87 25.21 -28.75
CA VAL A 404 -54.19 24.01 -28.24
C VAL A 404 -53.33 24.34 -27.02
N GLN A 405 -52.58 25.45 -27.07
CA GLN A 405 -51.73 25.90 -25.97
C GLN A 405 -52.53 26.33 -24.73
N ALA A 406 -53.63 27.07 -24.91
CA ALA A 406 -54.55 27.40 -23.84
C ALA A 406 -55.16 26.15 -23.19
N LYS A 407 -55.50 25.14 -23.99
CA LYS A 407 -55.99 23.84 -23.48
C LYS A 407 -54.91 23.12 -22.66
N SER A 408 -53.68 23.04 -23.17
CA SER A 408 -52.54 22.43 -22.47
C SER A 408 -52.27 23.10 -21.11
N ALA A 409 -52.30 24.44 -21.06
CA ALA A 409 -52.16 25.18 -19.81
C ALA A 409 -53.28 24.90 -18.80
N ASN A 410 -54.53 24.76 -19.27
CA ASN A 410 -55.65 24.35 -18.42
C ASN A 410 -55.51 22.90 -17.90
N GLU A 411 -54.97 21.99 -18.71
CA GLU A 411 -54.72 20.60 -18.30
C GLU A 411 -53.63 20.52 -17.21
N VAL A 412 -52.52 21.25 -17.36
CA VAL A 412 -51.47 21.35 -16.33
C VAL A 412 -52.04 21.99 -15.06
N LYS A 413 -52.79 23.09 -15.20
CA LYS A 413 -53.45 23.77 -14.08
C LYS A 413 -54.37 22.83 -13.30
N ALA A 414 -55.17 22.01 -13.99
CA ALA A 414 -56.08 21.06 -13.34
C ALA A 414 -55.34 19.99 -12.52
N LYS A 415 -54.11 19.63 -12.92
CA LYS A 415 -53.25 18.65 -12.23
C LYS A 415 -52.41 19.27 -11.12
N LEU A 416 -52.29 20.61 -11.03
CA LEU A 416 -51.43 21.28 -10.06
C LEU A 416 -51.66 20.83 -8.61
N PRO A 417 -52.91 20.71 -8.10
CA PRO A 417 -53.14 20.26 -6.73
C PRO A 417 -52.49 18.91 -6.44
N ASP A 418 -52.69 17.93 -7.34
CA ASP A 418 -52.13 16.58 -7.21
C ASP A 418 -50.61 16.58 -7.32
N ILE A 419 -50.05 17.36 -8.26
CA ILE A 419 -48.60 17.53 -8.45
C ILE A 419 -47.97 18.09 -7.18
N THR A 420 -48.54 19.18 -6.62
CA THR A 420 -48.02 19.81 -5.41
C THR A 420 -48.19 18.93 -4.17
N ALA A 421 -49.31 18.20 -4.06
CA ALA A 421 -49.55 17.27 -2.96
C ALA A 421 -48.53 16.13 -2.98
N SER A 422 -48.26 15.54 -4.16
CA SER A 422 -47.25 14.48 -4.31
C SER A 422 -45.84 14.96 -3.93
N GLY A 423 -45.46 16.18 -4.34
CA GLY A 423 -44.18 16.73 -3.93
C GLY A 423 -44.09 16.99 -2.42
N MET A 424 -45.16 17.52 -1.82
CA MET A 424 -45.21 17.76 -0.38
C MET A 424 -45.15 16.46 0.44
N GLU A 425 -45.82 15.40 -0.02
CA GLU A 425 -45.79 14.07 0.60
C GLU A 425 -44.35 13.53 0.67
N LYS A 426 -43.57 13.66 -0.42
CA LYS A 426 -42.15 13.25 -0.41
C LYS A 426 -41.31 14.04 0.58
N LEU A 427 -41.54 15.35 0.71
CA LEU A 427 -40.86 16.17 1.73
C LEU A 427 -41.28 15.78 3.15
N GLN A 428 -42.55 15.41 3.34
CA GLN A 428 -43.08 14.94 4.62
C GLN A 428 -42.49 13.58 5.02
N GLU A 429 -42.38 12.63 4.09
CA GLU A 429 -41.72 11.34 4.30
C GLU A 429 -40.25 11.54 4.69
N LYS A 430 -39.54 12.38 3.95
CA LYS A 430 -38.14 12.73 4.22
C LYS A 430 -37.97 13.38 5.59
N SER A 431 -38.83 14.33 5.95
CA SER A 431 -38.84 14.95 7.28
C SER A 431 -39.07 13.91 8.38
N SER A 432 -40.00 12.98 8.17
CA SER A 432 -40.28 11.91 9.13
C SER A 432 -39.08 10.97 9.33
N LYS A 433 -38.39 10.62 8.24
CA LYS A 433 -37.16 9.83 8.27
C LYS A 433 -36.05 10.54 9.05
N LEU A 434 -35.82 11.83 8.77
CA LEU A 434 -34.83 12.65 9.48
C LEU A 434 -35.13 12.76 10.99
N ILE A 435 -36.41 12.90 11.36
CA ILE A 435 -36.84 12.93 12.77
C ILE A 435 -36.57 11.58 13.45
N SER A 436 -36.71 10.46 12.73
CA SER A 436 -36.41 9.13 13.27
C SER A 436 -34.90 8.83 13.38
N ASN A 437 -34.06 9.52 12.61
CA ASN A 437 -32.61 9.33 12.55
C ASN A 437 -31.84 10.11 13.64
N GLY A 438 -32.24 9.98 14.91
CA GLY A 438 -31.48 10.62 16.00
C GLY A 438 -32.12 10.51 17.38
N GLY A 439 -31.29 10.75 18.42
CA GLY A 439 -31.72 10.84 19.81
C GLY A 439 -32.27 12.23 20.17
N LYS A 440 -32.27 12.54 21.47
CA LYS A 440 -32.71 13.86 21.97
C LYS A 440 -31.91 15.00 21.29
N PRO A 441 -32.55 16.15 21.02
CA PRO A 441 -31.88 17.30 20.42
C PRO A 441 -30.63 17.73 21.19
N LYS A 442 -29.54 17.90 20.47
CA LYS A 442 -28.31 18.54 20.94
C LYS A 442 -28.41 20.03 20.60
N VAL A 443 -28.86 20.84 21.57
CA VAL A 443 -29.00 22.31 21.41
C VAL A 443 -27.65 23.01 21.44
N VAL A 444 -26.65 22.39 22.07
CA VAL A 444 -25.25 22.87 22.17
C VAL A 444 -24.30 21.69 21.91
N ASN A 445 -23.10 21.97 21.41
CA ASN A 445 -22.07 20.95 21.23
C ASN A 445 -21.37 20.68 22.56
N ASN A 446 -21.96 19.80 23.37
CA ASN A 446 -21.43 19.44 24.67
C ASN A 446 -20.21 18.54 24.56
N PHE A 447 -19.03 19.15 24.60
CA PHE A 447 -17.82 18.48 25.06
C PHE A 447 -17.61 18.87 26.52
N SER A 448 -17.23 17.92 27.38
CA SER A 448 -16.75 18.17 28.73
C SER A 448 -15.44 18.95 28.67
N ASN A 449 -15.53 20.24 28.32
CA ASN A 449 -14.40 21.13 28.07
C ASN A 449 -13.77 21.64 29.38
N GLY A 450 -13.59 20.76 30.36
CA GLY A 450 -13.02 21.11 31.67
C GLY A 450 -13.79 22.21 32.40
N GLN A 451 -15.09 22.37 32.11
CA GLN A 451 -15.97 23.25 32.88
C GLN A 451 -16.13 22.66 34.28
N THR A 452 -16.04 23.52 35.29
CA THR A 452 -16.22 23.12 36.68
C THR A 452 -17.23 24.02 37.36
N THR A 453 -17.90 23.52 38.39
CA THR A 453 -18.87 24.31 39.17
C THR A 453 -18.22 25.51 39.85
N GLN A 454 -16.90 25.48 40.08
CA GLN A 454 -16.11 26.59 40.62
C GLN A 454 -15.84 27.72 39.61
N SER A 455 -16.21 27.57 38.33
CA SER A 455 -16.00 28.59 37.31
C SER A 455 -16.90 29.83 37.49
N GLU A 456 -17.91 29.76 38.36
CA GLU A 456 -18.96 30.76 38.65
C GLU A 456 -19.85 31.12 37.45
N LYS A 457 -19.36 31.02 36.20
CA LYS A 457 -20.09 31.33 34.98
C LYS A 457 -19.85 30.31 33.87
N VAL A 458 -20.93 29.85 33.25
CA VAL A 458 -20.95 29.11 31.98
C VAL A 458 -21.57 29.99 30.89
N SER A 459 -20.91 30.05 29.73
CA SER A 459 -21.40 30.78 28.55
C SER A 459 -21.33 29.87 27.34
N ASP A 460 -22.46 29.32 26.94
CA ASP A 460 -22.58 28.39 25.82
C ASP A 460 -23.15 29.06 24.57
N VAL A 461 -22.88 28.44 23.42
CA VAL A 461 -23.39 28.88 22.12
C VAL A 461 -24.24 27.76 21.51
N VAL A 462 -25.46 28.11 21.08
CA VAL A 462 -26.38 27.20 20.41
C VAL A 462 -25.70 26.60 19.18
N HIS A 463 -25.78 25.28 19.07
CA HIS A 463 -25.30 24.54 17.92
C HIS A 463 -26.17 24.84 16.71
N ALA A 464 -25.57 25.56 15.76
CA ALA A 464 -26.17 25.95 14.50
C ALA A 464 -25.15 25.80 13.37
N GLU A 465 -25.57 25.16 12.27
CA GLU A 465 -24.70 24.81 11.14
C GLU A 465 -24.96 25.71 9.93
N ARG A 466 -23.90 26.23 9.31
CA ARG A 466 -24.00 27.16 8.17
C ARG A 466 -24.04 26.47 6.82
N THR A 467 -23.52 25.27 6.74
CA THR A 467 -23.41 24.49 5.50
C THR A 467 -24.10 23.16 5.68
N LEU A 468 -24.62 22.62 4.57
CA LEU A 468 -25.13 21.25 4.58
C LEU A 468 -24.03 20.30 5.06
N PRO A 469 -24.36 19.33 5.95
CA PRO A 469 -23.41 18.33 6.41
C PRO A 469 -22.78 17.60 5.22
N VAL A 470 -21.46 17.43 5.27
CA VAL A 470 -20.75 16.62 4.28
C VAL A 470 -20.76 15.18 4.78
N PRO A 471 -21.14 14.19 3.95
CA PRO A 471 -21.05 12.80 4.35
C PRO A 471 -19.60 12.41 4.61
N PHE A 472 -19.38 11.49 5.55
CA PHE A 472 -18.08 10.87 5.72
C PHE A 472 -17.83 9.89 4.57
N ALA A 473 -16.93 10.26 3.66
CA ALA A 473 -16.55 9.42 2.54
C ALA A 473 -15.54 8.36 2.98
N LEU A 474 -15.88 7.10 2.72
CA LEU A 474 -15.01 5.94 2.88
C LEU A 474 -14.61 5.43 1.51
N GLU A 475 -13.35 5.03 1.40
CA GLU A 475 -12.79 4.34 0.25
C GLU A 475 -11.86 3.24 0.76
N LEU A 476 -11.95 2.07 0.12
CA LEU A 476 -11.03 0.97 0.32
C LEU A 476 -10.73 0.33 -1.04
N CYS A 477 -9.46 0.31 -1.40
CA CYS A 477 -8.94 -0.32 -2.61
C CYS A 477 -7.82 -1.29 -2.27
N TYR A 478 -7.31 -2.07 -3.23
CA TYR A 478 -6.08 -2.82 -3.04
C TYR A 478 -4.84 -1.93 -3.28
N ASP A 479 -3.69 -2.33 -2.75
CA ASP A 479 -2.41 -1.61 -2.94
C ASP A 479 -1.75 -1.89 -4.32
N ASP A 480 -2.57 -2.23 -5.31
CA ASP A 480 -2.25 -2.56 -6.70
C ASP A 480 -2.10 -1.26 -7.54
N LYS A 481 -1.61 -1.34 -8.79
CA LYS A 481 -1.41 -0.13 -9.61
C LYS A 481 -2.72 0.51 -10.05
N GLU A 482 -3.80 -0.26 -10.15
CA GLU A 482 -5.12 0.24 -10.57
C GLU A 482 -5.95 0.79 -9.42
N LYS A 483 -5.54 0.60 -8.17
CA LYS A 483 -6.40 0.85 -7.00
C LYS A 483 -7.71 0.11 -7.13
N THR A 484 -7.62 -1.18 -7.39
CA THR A 484 -8.78 -2.04 -7.60
C THR A 484 -9.71 -1.95 -6.38
N PRO A 485 -10.98 -1.57 -6.56
CA PRO A 485 -11.88 -1.38 -5.43
C PRO A 485 -12.18 -2.64 -4.63
N VAL A 486 -12.28 -2.49 -3.31
CA VAL A 486 -12.69 -3.57 -2.40
C VAL A 486 -14.20 -3.55 -2.22
N SER A 487 -14.91 -4.38 -2.99
CA SER A 487 -16.37 -4.38 -3.00
C SER A 487 -17.00 -5.06 -1.77
N ASN A 488 -18.19 -4.64 -1.37
CA ASN A 488 -19.06 -5.37 -0.43
C ASN A 488 -18.41 -5.73 0.92
N VAL A 489 -17.45 -4.91 1.39
CA VAL A 489 -16.80 -5.09 2.70
C VAL A 489 -17.53 -4.25 3.75
N PRO A 490 -17.84 -4.81 4.92
CA PRO A 490 -18.47 -4.05 5.99
C PRO A 490 -17.50 -3.02 6.55
N TYR A 491 -18.02 -1.85 6.91
CA TYR A 491 -17.29 -0.83 7.63
C TYR A 491 -17.96 -0.52 8.97
N LYS A 492 -17.17 -0.02 9.91
CA LYS A 492 -17.63 0.48 11.20
C LYS A 492 -16.86 1.76 11.53
N LEU A 493 -17.60 2.84 11.72
CA LEU A 493 -17.12 4.12 12.26
C LEU A 493 -17.47 4.16 13.74
N THR A 494 -16.52 4.50 14.60
CA THR A 494 -16.74 4.70 16.04
C THR A 494 -16.20 6.06 16.44
N TYR A 495 -17.08 6.95 16.90
CA TYR A 495 -16.75 8.30 17.33
C TYR A 495 -16.37 8.37 18.81
N SER A 496 -15.72 9.46 19.23
CA SER A 496 -15.28 9.63 20.62
C SER A 496 -16.46 9.75 21.60
N SER A 497 -17.59 10.23 21.08
CA SER A 497 -18.89 10.28 21.76
C SER A 497 -19.51 8.90 22.04
N GLY A 498 -18.97 7.82 21.45
CA GLY A 498 -19.54 6.47 21.49
C GLY A 498 -20.55 6.18 20.38
N GLU A 499 -20.86 7.15 19.50
CA GLU A 499 -21.71 6.94 18.33
C GLU A 499 -21.04 5.99 17.32
N VAL A 500 -21.82 5.03 16.81
CA VAL A 500 -21.34 3.98 15.89
C VAL A 500 -22.16 4.01 14.60
N PHE A 501 -21.49 4.00 13.45
CA PHE A 501 -22.12 3.91 12.13
C PHE A 501 -21.54 2.71 11.38
N GLU A 502 -22.42 1.85 10.87
CA GLU A 502 -22.05 0.61 10.19
C GLU A 502 -22.76 0.50 8.84
N GLY A 503 -22.12 -0.18 7.90
CA GLY A 503 -22.68 -0.40 6.57
C GLY A 503 -21.76 -1.24 5.69
N LEU A 504 -22.05 -1.27 4.39
CA LEU A 504 -21.25 -1.98 3.40
C LEU A 504 -20.70 -1.00 2.38
N LEU A 505 -19.45 -1.20 1.95
CA LEU A 505 -18.92 -0.55 0.76
C LEU A 505 -19.68 -1.03 -0.47
N ASN A 506 -19.92 -0.12 -1.43
CA ASN A 506 -20.55 -0.47 -2.70
C ASN A 506 -19.56 -1.21 -3.63
N GLY A 507 -20.00 -1.56 -4.85
CA GLY A 507 -19.16 -2.22 -5.85
C GLY A 507 -17.90 -1.44 -6.28
N LYS A 508 -17.82 -0.14 -5.99
CA LYS A 508 -16.66 0.73 -6.22
C LYS A 508 -15.79 0.89 -4.96
N GLY A 509 -15.99 0.08 -3.93
CA GLY A 509 -15.20 0.14 -2.70
C GLY A 509 -15.39 1.44 -1.92
N VAL A 510 -16.47 2.18 -2.16
CA VAL A 510 -16.76 3.44 -1.47
C VAL A 510 -18.07 3.39 -0.70
N ALA A 511 -18.18 4.21 0.34
CA ALA A 511 -19.43 4.50 1.04
C ALA A 511 -19.49 5.98 1.43
N SER A 512 -20.69 6.56 1.42
CA SER A 512 -20.95 7.91 1.93
C SER A 512 -21.84 7.76 3.15
N VAL A 513 -21.30 8.09 4.32
CA VAL A 513 -22.02 7.94 5.60
C VAL A 513 -22.56 9.30 6.03
N TYR A 514 -23.89 9.44 6.01
CA TYR A 514 -24.60 10.67 6.39
C TYR A 514 -24.93 10.69 7.89
N GLY A 515 -25.25 11.87 8.42
CA GLY A 515 -25.63 12.03 9.83
C GLY A 515 -24.47 11.90 10.83
N VAL A 516 -23.24 11.86 10.34
CA VAL A 516 -22.02 11.75 11.15
C VAL A 516 -21.62 13.08 11.81
N PRO A 517 -20.98 13.03 13.00
CA PRO A 517 -20.35 14.21 13.60
C PRO A 517 -19.35 14.90 12.67
N GLN A 518 -19.54 16.18 12.37
CA GLN A 518 -18.78 16.91 11.35
C GLN A 518 -17.35 17.34 11.78
N HIS A 519 -17.05 17.32 13.08
CA HIS A 519 -15.79 17.83 13.63
C HIS A 519 -14.95 16.78 14.36
N GLU A 520 -15.37 15.51 14.29
CA GLU A 520 -14.66 14.39 14.90
C GLU A 520 -14.13 13.45 13.82
N VAL A 521 -12.95 12.89 14.04
CA VAL A 521 -12.41 11.83 13.18
C VAL A 521 -12.80 10.49 13.81
N PRO A 522 -13.63 9.67 13.15
CA PRO A 522 -13.99 8.37 13.69
C PRO A 522 -12.80 7.42 13.68
N LYS A 523 -12.83 6.46 14.58
CA LYS A 523 -12.08 5.23 14.43
C LYS A 523 -12.75 4.38 13.34
N ILE A 524 -12.01 4.08 12.28
CA ILE A 524 -12.48 3.30 11.14
C ILE A 524 -12.01 1.84 11.29
N GLU A 525 -12.94 0.91 11.17
CA GLU A 525 -12.68 -0.52 11.02
C GLU A 525 -13.35 -1.02 9.73
N PHE A 526 -12.67 -1.92 9.02
CA PHE A 526 -13.21 -2.61 7.85
C PHE A 526 -13.18 -4.12 8.08
N GLY A 527 -14.12 -4.82 7.47
CA GLY A 527 -14.24 -6.26 7.53
C GLY A 527 -14.98 -6.78 8.76
N ASP A 528 -15.24 -8.08 8.74
CA ASP A 528 -15.95 -8.81 9.78
C ASP A 528 -14.94 -9.75 10.47
N ARG A 529 -14.69 -9.48 11.75
CA ARG A 529 -13.69 -10.20 12.54
C ARG A 529 -14.03 -11.68 12.69
N ASP A 530 -15.31 -12.01 12.84
CA ASP A 530 -15.76 -13.39 13.04
C ASP A 530 -15.66 -14.16 11.73
N LYS A 531 -16.03 -13.53 10.61
CA LYS A 531 -15.83 -14.14 9.27
C LYS A 531 -14.35 -14.30 8.92
N ALA A 532 -13.51 -13.33 9.27
CA ALA A 532 -12.07 -13.43 9.05
C ALA A 532 -11.43 -14.55 9.86
N ALA A 533 -11.76 -14.66 11.16
CA ALA A 533 -11.28 -15.73 12.02
C ALA A 533 -11.77 -17.11 11.57
N LYS A 534 -13.04 -17.21 11.15
CA LYS A 534 -13.60 -18.43 10.57
C LYS A 534 -12.91 -18.80 9.27
N ALA A 535 -12.67 -17.85 8.38
CA ALA A 535 -11.96 -18.08 7.12
C ALA A 535 -10.54 -18.61 7.34
N GLU A 536 -9.82 -18.09 8.34
CA GLU A 536 -8.49 -18.57 8.70
C GLU A 536 -8.52 -20.01 9.25
N ALA A 537 -9.53 -20.34 10.06
CA ALA A 537 -9.73 -21.68 10.60
C ALA A 537 -10.15 -22.70 9.52
N ASP A 538 -11.01 -22.31 8.58
CA ASP A 538 -11.53 -23.17 7.51
C ASP A 538 -10.52 -23.35 6.36
N ARG A 539 -9.54 -22.44 6.22
CA ARG A 539 -8.57 -22.42 5.10
C ARG A 539 -7.90 -23.77 4.83
N PRO A 540 -7.33 -24.51 5.80
CA PRO A 540 -6.69 -25.79 5.52
C PRO A 540 -7.65 -26.81 4.88
N ALA A 541 -8.88 -26.91 5.41
CA ALA A 541 -9.90 -27.82 4.89
C ALA A 541 -10.38 -27.40 3.49
N GLN A 542 -10.55 -26.10 3.24
CA GLN A 542 -10.92 -25.57 1.93
C GLN A 542 -9.83 -25.84 0.88
N LEU A 543 -8.55 -25.70 1.24
CA LEU A 543 -7.42 -26.00 0.35
C LEU A 543 -7.33 -27.49 0.03
N ASP A 544 -7.62 -28.37 1.00
CA ASP A 544 -7.64 -29.82 0.74
C ASP A 544 -8.78 -30.22 -0.21
N VAL A 545 -9.97 -29.63 -0.06
CA VAL A 545 -11.07 -29.79 -1.02
C VAL A 545 -10.66 -29.28 -2.41
N LEU A 546 -10.02 -28.11 -2.48
CA LEU A 546 -9.56 -27.54 -3.75
C LEU A 546 -8.57 -28.47 -4.47
N LYS A 547 -7.57 -29.03 -3.75
CA LYS A 547 -6.63 -30.01 -4.32
C LYS A 547 -7.35 -31.24 -4.87
N GLU A 548 -8.34 -31.74 -4.14
CA GLU A 548 -9.11 -32.92 -4.56
C GLU A 548 -9.91 -32.65 -5.83
N GLU A 549 -10.59 -31.51 -5.90
CA GLU A 549 -11.36 -31.11 -7.08
C GLU A 549 -10.46 -30.81 -8.28
N ILE A 550 -9.27 -30.24 -8.08
CA ILE A 550 -8.25 -30.08 -9.12
C ILE A 550 -7.88 -31.42 -9.75
N LYS A 551 -7.65 -32.44 -8.91
CA LYS A 551 -7.34 -33.79 -9.39
C LYS A 551 -8.51 -34.41 -10.17
N LYS A 552 -9.74 -34.30 -9.64
CA LYS A 552 -10.95 -34.80 -10.32
C LYS A 552 -11.16 -34.15 -11.67
N TYR A 553 -10.87 -32.85 -11.78
CA TYR A 553 -10.97 -32.11 -13.02
C TYR A 553 -9.91 -32.55 -14.04
N ALA A 554 -8.65 -32.74 -13.60
CA ALA A 554 -7.61 -33.31 -14.47
C ALA A 554 -7.99 -34.72 -14.99
N ASP A 555 -8.51 -35.60 -14.11
CA ASP A 555 -8.99 -36.93 -14.49
C ASP A 555 -10.18 -36.86 -15.48
N TYR A 556 -11.06 -35.87 -15.33
CA TYR A 556 -12.16 -35.61 -16.26
C TYR A 556 -11.63 -35.23 -17.65
N LEU A 557 -10.68 -34.30 -17.73
CA LEU A 557 -10.07 -33.88 -19.00
C LEU A 557 -9.41 -35.06 -19.74
N VAL A 558 -8.74 -35.96 -19.01
CA VAL A 558 -8.16 -37.19 -19.59
C VAL A 558 -9.25 -38.09 -20.18
N LYS A 559 -10.37 -38.28 -19.45
CA LYS A 559 -11.49 -39.11 -19.95
C LYS A 559 -12.10 -38.54 -21.21
N GLU A 560 -12.33 -37.24 -21.27
CA GLU A 560 -12.85 -36.57 -22.47
C GLU A 560 -11.88 -36.69 -23.65
N THR A 561 -10.57 -36.57 -23.39
CA THR A 561 -9.52 -36.72 -24.43
C THR A 561 -9.60 -38.12 -25.06
N ILE A 562 -9.70 -39.16 -24.23
CA ILE A 562 -9.82 -40.55 -24.68
C ILE A 562 -11.12 -40.77 -25.44
N ALA A 563 -12.24 -40.23 -24.93
CA ALA A 563 -13.55 -40.35 -25.58
C ALA A 563 -13.55 -39.69 -26.97
N TYR A 564 -12.93 -38.53 -27.10
CA TYR A 564 -12.78 -37.85 -28.37
C TYR A 564 -11.89 -38.61 -29.36
N ASN A 565 -10.73 -39.10 -28.92
CA ASN A 565 -9.85 -39.91 -29.76
C ASN A 565 -10.56 -41.16 -30.32
N ALA A 566 -11.46 -41.76 -29.55
CA ALA A 566 -12.27 -42.89 -30.01
C ALA A 566 -13.21 -42.55 -31.19
N THR A 567 -13.52 -41.27 -31.40
CA THR A 567 -14.34 -40.78 -32.53
C THR A 567 -13.51 -40.46 -33.78
N GLN A 568 -12.17 -40.41 -33.67
CA GLN A 568 -11.27 -40.04 -34.76
C GLN A 568 -10.84 -41.27 -35.57
N PRO A 569 -10.58 -41.12 -36.88
CA PRO A 569 -10.10 -42.22 -37.71
C PRO A 569 -8.76 -42.75 -37.22
N SER A 570 -8.64 -44.07 -37.06
CA SER A 570 -7.42 -44.69 -36.55
C SER A 570 -6.23 -44.46 -37.49
N PRO A 571 -5.08 -43.98 -36.99
CA PRO A 571 -3.87 -43.80 -37.79
C PRO A 571 -3.35 -45.13 -38.36
N GLN A 572 -2.54 -45.05 -39.42
CA GLN A 572 -1.83 -46.23 -39.94
C GLN A 572 -0.94 -46.83 -38.85
N LYS A 573 -1.01 -48.15 -38.67
CA LYS A 573 -0.41 -48.88 -37.54
C LYS A 573 1.10 -48.67 -37.41
N GLU A 574 1.81 -48.58 -38.54
CA GLU A 574 3.27 -48.38 -38.59
C GLU A 574 3.67 -46.97 -38.13
N LEU A 575 2.95 -45.94 -38.57
CA LEU A 575 3.15 -44.55 -38.14
C LEU A 575 2.81 -44.35 -36.65
N LEU A 576 1.77 -45.04 -36.17
CA LEU A 576 1.35 -44.99 -34.77
C LEU A 576 2.39 -45.61 -33.82
N GLU A 577 2.99 -46.74 -34.19
CA GLU A 577 4.02 -47.42 -33.38
C GLU A 577 5.31 -46.59 -33.30
N GLU A 578 5.72 -45.96 -34.41
CA GLU A 578 6.92 -45.10 -34.46
C GLU A 578 6.76 -43.83 -33.62
N LEU A 579 5.64 -43.13 -33.79
CA LEU A 579 5.34 -41.91 -33.02
C LEU A 579 5.08 -42.20 -31.54
N LYS A 580 4.50 -43.37 -31.22
CA LYS A 580 4.31 -43.81 -29.84
C LYS A 580 5.65 -44.01 -29.13
N ALA A 581 6.63 -44.64 -29.79
CA ALA A 581 7.95 -44.83 -29.21
C ALA A 581 8.65 -43.48 -28.93
N GLN A 582 8.55 -42.53 -29.85
CA GLN A 582 9.10 -41.17 -29.69
C GLN A 582 8.39 -40.40 -28.57
N THR A 583 7.06 -40.47 -28.52
CA THR A 583 6.26 -39.76 -27.50
C THR A 583 6.46 -40.39 -26.11
N GLU A 584 6.60 -41.71 -26.02
CA GLU A 584 6.95 -42.39 -24.76
C GLU A 584 8.36 -41.99 -24.30
N GLU A 585 9.32 -41.84 -25.21
CA GLU A 585 10.67 -41.35 -24.89
C GLU A 585 10.64 -39.90 -24.37
N GLU A 586 9.94 -39.00 -25.05
CA GLU A 586 9.79 -37.59 -24.62
C GLU A 586 9.02 -37.46 -23.31
N LEU A 587 7.92 -38.21 -23.13
CA LEU A 587 7.12 -38.21 -21.91
C LEU A 587 7.91 -38.80 -20.73
N ASN A 588 8.74 -39.81 -20.98
CA ASN A 588 9.65 -40.36 -19.98
C ASN A 588 10.83 -39.43 -19.69
N GLU A 589 11.34 -38.68 -20.66
CA GLU A 589 12.33 -37.63 -20.44
C GLU A 589 11.75 -36.47 -19.62
N LEU A 590 10.53 -36.03 -19.91
CA LEU A 590 9.79 -35.05 -19.10
C LEU A 590 9.54 -35.56 -17.68
N ARG A 591 9.13 -36.83 -17.52
CA ARG A 591 8.96 -37.48 -16.20
C ARG A 591 10.29 -37.66 -15.46
N ALA A 592 11.41 -37.83 -16.17
CA ALA A 592 12.74 -37.88 -15.56
C ALA A 592 13.23 -36.48 -15.16
N ARG A 593 12.95 -35.46 -15.97
CA ARG A 593 13.21 -34.04 -15.67
C ARG A 593 12.25 -33.47 -14.61
N LYS A 594 11.09 -34.10 -14.36
CA LYS A 594 10.13 -33.75 -13.29
C LYS A 594 10.75 -33.75 -11.88
N ALA A 595 11.80 -34.54 -11.66
CA ALA A 595 12.55 -34.51 -10.41
C ALA A 595 13.45 -33.27 -10.27
N GLU A 596 13.66 -32.52 -11.36
CA GLU A 596 14.57 -31.38 -11.49
C GLU A 596 13.85 -30.05 -11.86
N LEU A 597 12.62 -30.09 -12.39
CA LEU A 597 11.78 -28.93 -12.76
C LEU A 597 10.62 -28.73 -11.76
N ASP A 598 10.24 -27.47 -11.49
CA ASP A 598 9.03 -27.15 -10.72
C ASP A 598 7.76 -27.08 -11.59
N SER A 599 6.59 -27.00 -10.95
CA SER A 599 5.29 -26.95 -11.63
C SER A 599 5.13 -25.70 -12.52
N ALA A 600 5.77 -24.58 -12.14
CA ALA A 600 5.79 -23.35 -12.92
C ALA A 600 6.57 -23.55 -14.23
N SER A 601 7.81 -24.07 -14.15
CA SER A 601 8.66 -24.37 -15.32
C SER A 601 8.01 -25.38 -16.26
N THR A 602 7.31 -26.36 -15.70
CA THR A 602 6.55 -27.34 -16.51
C THR A 602 5.39 -26.67 -17.23
N THR A 603 4.66 -25.77 -16.58
CA THR A 603 3.56 -25.03 -17.18
C THR A 603 4.04 -24.09 -18.28
N GLU A 604 5.12 -23.34 -18.04
CA GLU A 604 5.75 -22.46 -19.04
C GLU A 604 6.23 -23.25 -20.27
N TYR A 605 6.91 -24.37 -20.06
CA TYR A 605 7.36 -25.24 -21.16
C TYR A 605 6.18 -25.78 -21.99
N VAL A 606 5.14 -26.25 -21.31
CA VAL A 606 3.91 -26.76 -21.94
C VAL A 606 3.18 -25.65 -22.71
N TRP A 607 3.21 -24.43 -22.19
CA TRP A 607 2.63 -23.24 -22.83
C TRP A 607 3.40 -22.79 -24.07
N GLU A 608 4.73 -22.68 -24.00
CA GLU A 608 5.57 -22.31 -25.15
C GLU A 608 5.51 -23.36 -26.27
N MET A 609 5.36 -24.64 -25.93
CA MET A 609 5.08 -25.70 -26.90
C MET A 609 3.72 -25.51 -27.60
N ALA A 610 2.68 -25.16 -26.86
CA ALA A 610 1.37 -24.86 -27.44
C ALA A 610 1.46 -23.65 -28.37
N LYS A 611 2.07 -22.55 -27.91
CA LYS A 611 2.23 -21.30 -28.68
C LYS A 611 3.00 -21.51 -29.99
N SER A 612 4.16 -22.18 -29.94
CA SER A 612 4.97 -22.46 -31.13
C SER A 612 4.26 -23.35 -32.16
N SER A 613 3.37 -24.23 -31.70
CA SER A 613 2.55 -25.08 -32.57
C SER A 613 1.42 -24.28 -33.24
N ILE A 614 0.94 -23.19 -32.64
CA ILE A 614 -0.11 -22.31 -33.18
C ILE A 614 0.47 -21.40 -34.26
N GLU A 615 1.66 -20.84 -34.00
CA GLU A 615 2.37 -19.94 -34.92
C GLU A 615 2.92 -20.66 -36.17
N GLY A 616 3.19 -21.97 -36.09
CA GLY A 616 3.75 -22.78 -37.18
C GLY A 616 2.77 -23.16 -38.30
N VAL A 617 1.47 -22.95 -38.14
CA VAL A 617 0.42 -23.28 -39.13
C VAL A 617 0.06 -22.02 -39.91
N GLY A 618 0.83 -21.73 -40.95
CA GLY A 618 0.70 -20.53 -41.77
C GLY A 618 -0.68 -20.33 -42.43
N ASP A 619 -1.10 -19.06 -42.49
CA ASP A 619 -2.20 -18.48 -43.26
C ASP A 619 -3.59 -19.13 -43.09
N GLY A 620 -4.30 -18.78 -42.01
CA GLY A 620 -5.75 -18.98 -41.96
C GLY A 620 -6.42 -19.00 -40.59
N VAL A 621 -5.66 -19.00 -39.49
CA VAL A 621 -6.22 -18.98 -38.14
C VAL A 621 -5.99 -17.60 -37.54
N THR A 622 -6.98 -16.72 -37.67
CA THR A 622 -7.00 -15.44 -36.94
C THR A 622 -7.00 -15.71 -35.44
N ASN A 623 -6.12 -15.02 -34.70
CA ASN A 623 -5.98 -14.98 -33.24
C ASN A 623 -7.24 -15.42 -32.50
N TYR A 624 -7.25 -16.66 -32.00
CA TYR A 624 -8.38 -17.20 -31.26
C TYR A 624 -8.15 -17.00 -29.76
N VAL A 625 -8.78 -15.99 -29.19
CA VAL A 625 -8.83 -15.74 -27.75
C VAL A 625 -10.03 -16.51 -27.16
N PRO A 626 -9.87 -17.22 -26.02
CA PRO A 626 -11.01 -17.86 -25.35
C PRO A 626 -12.11 -16.85 -24.97
N ASP A 627 -13.37 -17.29 -24.96
CA ASP A 627 -14.46 -16.50 -24.39
C ASP A 627 -14.33 -16.46 -22.86
N PHE A 628 -13.67 -15.43 -22.32
CA PHE A 628 -13.60 -15.18 -20.87
C PHE A 628 -14.87 -14.48 -20.32
N GLY A 629 -16.02 -14.59 -21.01
CA GLY A 629 -17.23 -13.85 -20.66
C GLY A 629 -17.01 -12.34 -20.74
N GLU A 630 -17.58 -11.57 -19.81
CA GLU A 630 -17.40 -10.10 -19.81
C GLU A 630 -15.92 -9.69 -19.68
N ILE A 631 -15.11 -10.44 -18.91
CA ILE A 631 -13.66 -10.23 -18.87
C ILE A 631 -13.02 -10.50 -20.23
N GLY A 632 -13.53 -11.45 -21.00
CA GLY A 632 -13.04 -11.79 -22.33
C GLY A 632 -13.30 -10.66 -23.31
N ASP A 633 -14.52 -10.15 -23.30
CA ASP A 633 -14.89 -8.94 -24.04
C ASP A 633 -13.99 -7.75 -23.67
N TYR A 634 -13.59 -7.62 -22.39
CA TYR A 634 -12.63 -6.58 -21.96
C TYR A 634 -11.20 -6.86 -22.42
N LEU A 635 -10.68 -8.08 -22.26
CA LEU A 635 -9.32 -8.44 -22.66
C LEU A 635 -9.16 -8.31 -24.18
N ASP A 636 -10.17 -8.72 -24.95
CA ASP A 636 -10.23 -8.58 -26.41
C ASP A 636 -10.32 -7.12 -26.84
N ALA A 637 -11.17 -6.32 -26.19
CA ALA A 637 -11.27 -4.88 -26.47
C ALA A 637 -9.95 -4.13 -26.16
N LEU A 638 -9.11 -4.70 -25.30
CA LEU A 638 -7.84 -4.11 -24.87
C LEU A 638 -6.61 -4.74 -25.50
N ASP A 639 -6.80 -5.72 -26.40
CA ASP A 639 -5.73 -6.46 -27.06
C ASP A 639 -4.76 -7.11 -26.03
N ILE A 640 -5.33 -7.64 -24.93
CA ILE A 640 -4.57 -8.29 -23.86
C ILE A 640 -4.47 -9.78 -24.18
N ASP A 641 -3.26 -10.20 -24.51
CA ASP A 641 -2.97 -11.60 -24.81
C ASP A 641 -3.08 -12.50 -23.57
N LEU A 642 -3.62 -13.71 -23.74
CA LEU A 642 -3.75 -14.71 -22.68
C LEU A 642 -2.41 -15.06 -22.01
N SER A 643 -1.29 -14.91 -22.73
CA SER A 643 0.05 -15.08 -22.14
C SER A 643 0.32 -14.13 -20.98
N VAL A 644 -0.28 -12.93 -20.95
CA VAL A 644 -0.14 -11.98 -19.84
C VAL A 644 -0.79 -12.53 -18.57
N LEU A 645 -1.98 -13.14 -18.68
CA LEU A 645 -2.65 -13.78 -17.55
C LEU A 645 -1.89 -15.01 -17.05
N ILE A 646 -1.37 -15.82 -17.97
CA ILE A 646 -0.57 -17.01 -17.62
C ILE A 646 0.76 -16.61 -16.98
N TYR A 647 1.40 -15.56 -17.49
CA TYR A 647 2.57 -14.95 -16.88
C TYR A 647 2.26 -14.46 -15.46
N ALA A 648 1.13 -13.79 -15.25
CA ALA A 648 0.72 -13.35 -13.92
C ALA A 648 0.49 -14.50 -12.95
N ILE A 649 -0.01 -15.65 -13.40
CA ILE A 649 -0.24 -16.83 -12.56
C ILE A 649 1.03 -17.63 -12.29
N THR A 650 1.93 -17.72 -13.26
CA THR A 650 3.21 -18.40 -13.08
C THR A 650 4.10 -17.60 -12.12
N THR A 651 4.21 -16.29 -12.34
CA THR A 651 5.12 -15.42 -11.59
C THR A 651 4.50 -14.83 -10.32
N GLY A 652 3.19 -14.55 -10.35
CA GLY A 652 2.51 -13.71 -9.35
C GLY A 652 2.68 -12.21 -9.59
N ASP A 653 3.29 -11.83 -10.73
CA ASP A 653 3.45 -10.44 -11.16
C ASP A 653 2.26 -10.00 -12.01
N ILE A 654 1.51 -9.02 -11.52
CA ILE A 654 0.30 -8.50 -12.18
C ILE A 654 0.58 -7.19 -12.92
N ASP A 655 1.81 -6.69 -12.93
CA ASP A 655 2.12 -5.35 -13.41
C ASP A 655 1.73 -5.15 -14.88
N GLU A 656 1.94 -6.15 -15.73
CA GLU A 656 1.60 -6.09 -17.16
C GLU A 656 0.08 -6.16 -17.38
N LEU A 657 -0.61 -7.00 -16.60
CA LEU A 657 -2.07 -7.08 -16.57
C LEU A 657 -2.67 -5.73 -16.15
N GLU A 658 -2.13 -5.10 -15.10
CA GLU A 658 -2.57 -3.79 -14.61
C GLU A 658 -2.29 -2.65 -15.60
N GLU A 659 -1.13 -2.63 -16.26
CA GLU A 659 -0.81 -1.57 -17.24
C GLU A 659 -1.72 -1.64 -18.48
N ALA A 660 -2.11 -2.84 -18.88
CA ALA A 660 -3.03 -3.01 -19.99
C ALA A 660 -4.45 -2.55 -19.61
N LEU A 661 -4.87 -2.83 -18.37
CA LEU A 661 -6.18 -2.51 -17.86
C LEU A 661 -6.38 -1.02 -17.49
N LYS A 662 -5.31 -0.29 -17.13
CA LYS A 662 -5.32 1.17 -16.88
C LYS A 662 -5.81 2.01 -18.05
N ARG A 663 -5.79 1.46 -19.27
CA ARG A 663 -6.22 2.16 -20.49
C ARG A 663 -7.75 2.29 -20.59
N VAL A 664 -8.49 1.75 -19.61
CA VAL A 664 -9.96 1.75 -19.55
C VAL A 664 -10.51 2.65 -18.46
N ASP A 665 -11.41 3.56 -18.84
CA ASP A 665 -12.28 4.24 -17.89
C ASP A 665 -13.47 3.35 -17.52
N ARG A 666 -13.25 2.46 -16.55
CA ARG A 666 -14.30 1.55 -16.02
C ARG A 666 -15.45 2.33 -15.37
N GLY A 667 -15.20 3.56 -14.92
CA GLY A 667 -16.19 4.43 -14.28
C GLY A 667 -17.27 4.94 -15.24
N ALA A 668 -16.94 5.08 -16.53
CA ALA A 668 -17.84 5.58 -17.56
C ALA A 668 -18.89 4.56 -18.04
N LEU A 669 -18.76 3.27 -17.71
CA LEU A 669 -19.59 2.19 -18.25
C LEU A 669 -20.53 1.50 -17.22
N TYR A 670 -20.53 1.92 -15.95
CA TYR A 670 -21.39 1.36 -14.87
C TYR A 670 -21.27 -0.16 -14.63
N LEU A 671 -20.08 -0.73 -14.83
CA LEU A 671 -19.87 -2.18 -14.79
C LEU A 671 -19.44 -2.66 -13.40
N GLN A 672 -20.41 -2.79 -12.49
CA GLN A 672 -20.17 -3.32 -11.14
C GLN A 672 -19.63 -4.76 -11.19
N GLU A 673 -20.17 -5.61 -12.07
CA GLU A 673 -19.78 -7.01 -12.22
C GLU A 673 -18.30 -7.16 -12.64
N ALA A 674 -17.81 -6.31 -13.55
CA ALA A 674 -16.42 -6.28 -13.97
C ALA A 674 -15.44 -5.92 -12.83
N THR A 675 -15.87 -5.02 -11.92
CA THR A 675 -15.05 -4.61 -10.78
C THR A 675 -14.89 -5.74 -9.76
N GLU A 676 -15.99 -6.44 -9.46
CA GLU A 676 -15.95 -7.60 -8.56
C GLU A 676 -15.18 -8.79 -9.16
N ALA A 677 -15.25 -8.97 -10.47
CA ALA A 677 -14.53 -10.01 -11.18
C ALA A 677 -13.01 -9.77 -11.16
N MET A 678 -12.58 -8.51 -11.33
CA MET A 678 -11.17 -8.11 -11.21
C MET A 678 -10.63 -8.31 -9.79
N GLU A 679 -11.40 -7.91 -8.77
CA GLU A 679 -11.04 -8.17 -7.37
C GLU A 679 -10.79 -9.67 -7.11
N ARG A 680 -11.67 -10.54 -7.62
CA ARG A 680 -11.51 -12.00 -7.48
C ARG A 680 -10.24 -12.50 -8.17
N LEU A 681 -9.97 -12.04 -9.39
CA LEU A 681 -8.77 -12.40 -10.14
C LEU A 681 -7.49 -12.01 -9.39
N LEU A 682 -7.45 -10.78 -8.85
CA LEU A 682 -6.33 -10.31 -8.02
C LEU A 682 -6.14 -11.15 -6.76
N LEU A 683 -7.23 -11.53 -6.08
CA LEU A 683 -7.16 -12.39 -4.90
C LEU A 683 -6.64 -13.80 -5.22
N ILE A 684 -6.98 -14.34 -6.40
CA ILE A 684 -6.46 -15.62 -6.91
C ILE A 684 -4.95 -15.49 -7.20
N ILE A 685 -4.55 -14.50 -8.00
CA ILE A 685 -3.15 -14.35 -8.45
C ILE A 685 -2.22 -13.96 -7.28
N SER A 686 -2.69 -13.15 -6.35
CA SER A 686 -1.90 -12.80 -5.16
C SER A 686 -1.73 -13.97 -4.18
N ASP A 687 -2.51 -15.06 -4.28
CA ASP A 687 -2.34 -16.24 -3.42
C ASP A 687 -1.38 -17.26 -4.01
N GLN A 688 -0.19 -17.37 -3.41
CA GLN A 688 0.81 -18.34 -3.83
C GLN A 688 0.31 -19.79 -3.75
N GLU A 689 -0.45 -20.17 -2.71
CA GLU A 689 -0.91 -21.55 -2.56
C GLU A 689 -1.96 -21.89 -3.62
N ILE A 690 -2.89 -20.98 -3.89
CA ILE A 690 -3.86 -21.16 -4.99
C ILE A 690 -3.14 -21.31 -6.32
N ARG A 691 -2.17 -20.42 -6.62
CA ARG A 691 -1.36 -20.52 -7.85
C ARG A 691 -0.61 -21.84 -7.94
N GLU A 692 0.05 -22.27 -6.88
CA GLU A 692 0.78 -23.54 -6.84
C GLU A 692 -0.14 -24.73 -7.14
N TYR A 693 -1.35 -24.77 -6.55
CA TYR A 693 -2.30 -25.84 -6.84
C TYR A 693 -2.81 -25.79 -8.27
N LEU A 694 -3.17 -24.61 -8.75
CA LEU A 694 -3.60 -24.41 -10.13
C LEU A 694 -2.52 -24.91 -11.11
N LEU A 695 -1.25 -24.53 -10.90
CA LEU A 695 -0.10 -24.92 -11.74
C LEU A 695 0.18 -26.44 -11.74
N THR A 696 -0.49 -27.24 -10.89
CA THR A 696 -0.38 -28.71 -10.94
C THR A 696 -1.29 -29.36 -11.97
N ILE A 697 -2.32 -28.67 -12.47
CA ILE A 697 -3.28 -29.24 -13.44
C ILE A 697 -2.61 -29.81 -14.69
N PRO A 698 -1.69 -29.08 -15.37
CA PRO A 698 -0.99 -29.61 -16.55
C PRO A 698 -0.23 -30.90 -16.24
N GLN A 699 0.45 -30.91 -15.08
CA GLN A 699 1.23 -32.06 -14.64
C GLN A 699 0.34 -33.27 -14.35
N LEU A 700 -0.78 -33.07 -13.65
CA LEU A 700 -1.74 -34.12 -13.31
C LEU A 700 -2.38 -34.72 -14.57
N TYR A 701 -2.71 -33.88 -15.54
CA TYR A 701 -3.22 -34.32 -16.84
C TYR A 701 -2.21 -35.18 -17.60
N LEU A 702 -0.96 -34.71 -17.74
CA LEU A 702 0.11 -35.44 -18.43
C LEU A 702 0.50 -36.75 -17.73
N ASP A 703 0.43 -36.78 -16.40
CA ASP A 703 0.66 -38.00 -15.63
C ASP A 703 -0.44 -39.05 -15.87
N ALA A 704 -1.69 -38.61 -16.04
CA ALA A 704 -2.85 -39.47 -16.17
C ALA A 704 -3.18 -39.89 -17.62
N LEU A 705 -2.73 -39.15 -18.63
CA LEU A 705 -2.98 -39.46 -20.04
C LEU A 705 -2.07 -40.59 -20.57
N PRO A 706 -2.61 -41.70 -21.13
CA PRO A 706 -1.82 -42.74 -21.77
C PRO A 706 -1.05 -42.22 -23.00
N ALA A 707 0.17 -42.73 -23.23
CA ALA A 707 1.04 -42.24 -24.30
C ALA A 707 0.46 -42.50 -25.70
N ASP A 708 -0.25 -43.60 -25.91
CA ASP A 708 -0.92 -43.90 -27.18
C ASP A 708 -2.09 -42.95 -27.44
N GLU A 709 -2.80 -42.53 -26.40
CA GLU A 709 -3.87 -41.54 -26.48
C GLU A 709 -3.31 -40.12 -26.71
N ALA A 710 -2.16 -39.78 -26.11
CA ALA A 710 -1.46 -38.54 -26.40
C ALA A 710 -1.01 -38.43 -27.88
N VAL A 711 -0.53 -39.54 -28.47
CA VAL A 711 -0.14 -39.61 -29.88
C VAL A 711 -1.36 -39.49 -30.80
N LYS A 712 -2.45 -40.22 -30.52
CA LYS A 712 -3.71 -40.15 -31.29
C LYS A 712 -4.28 -38.74 -31.26
N TYR A 713 -4.28 -38.10 -30.10
CA TYR A 713 -4.75 -36.74 -29.93
C TYR A 713 -3.91 -35.74 -30.73
N SER A 714 -2.58 -35.85 -30.65
CA SER A 714 -1.66 -35.02 -31.44
C SER A 714 -1.84 -35.19 -32.94
N LEU A 715 -2.06 -36.43 -33.42
CA LEU A 715 -2.33 -36.71 -34.83
C LEU A 715 -3.68 -36.14 -35.30
N SER A 716 -4.70 -36.17 -34.45
CA SER A 716 -6.01 -35.62 -34.78
C SER A 716 -5.94 -34.11 -35.07
N LEU A 717 -5.14 -33.39 -34.28
CA LEU A 717 -4.95 -31.94 -34.32
C LEU A 717 -4.20 -31.42 -35.55
N ALA A 718 -3.53 -32.30 -36.31
CA ALA A 718 -2.96 -31.98 -37.61
C ALA A 718 -4.03 -31.78 -38.71
N THR A 719 -5.32 -31.86 -38.37
CA THR A 719 -6.46 -31.67 -39.27
C THR A 719 -7.41 -30.60 -38.73
N GLN A 720 -8.11 -29.89 -39.62
CA GLN A 720 -9.05 -28.84 -39.22
C GLN A 720 -10.21 -29.35 -38.33
N LYS A 721 -10.67 -30.60 -38.55
CA LYS A 721 -11.63 -31.30 -37.67
C LYS A 721 -11.06 -31.70 -36.30
N GLY A 722 -9.73 -31.87 -36.22
CA GLY A 722 -9.00 -32.08 -34.97
C GLY A 722 -9.05 -30.87 -34.06
N ILE A 723 -8.81 -29.69 -34.65
CA ILE A 723 -8.88 -28.40 -33.98
C ILE A 723 -10.29 -28.17 -33.41
N ASP A 724 -11.34 -28.42 -34.21
CA ASP A 724 -12.75 -28.33 -33.77
C ASP A 724 -13.10 -29.28 -32.61
N GLY A 725 -12.42 -30.42 -32.53
CA GLY A 725 -12.64 -31.43 -31.50
C GLY A 725 -11.89 -31.21 -30.19
N ALA A 726 -10.73 -30.55 -30.22
CA ALA A 726 -10.03 -30.09 -29.02
C ALA A 726 -10.88 -29.09 -28.22
N ILE A 727 -11.69 -28.28 -28.90
CA ILE A 727 -12.65 -27.34 -28.29
C ILE A 727 -13.73 -28.08 -27.47
N VAL A 728 -14.11 -29.30 -27.88
CA VAL A 728 -15.15 -30.12 -27.23
C VAL A 728 -14.64 -30.83 -25.97
N VAL A 729 -13.38 -31.29 -25.98
CA VAL A 729 -12.76 -32.03 -24.86
C VAL A 729 -12.44 -31.14 -23.65
N GLY A 730 -12.29 -29.84 -23.85
CA GLY A 730 -11.79 -28.91 -22.83
C GLY A 730 -12.42 -27.52 -22.85
N GLY A 731 -13.65 -27.37 -23.34
CA GLY A 731 -14.47 -26.15 -23.19
C GLY A 731 -13.76 -24.82 -23.44
N THR A 732 -13.70 -24.37 -24.70
CA THR A 732 -13.22 -23.04 -25.16
C THR A 732 -11.72 -22.76 -25.00
N ALA A 733 -10.89 -23.23 -25.95
CA ALA A 733 -9.70 -22.55 -26.50
C ALA A 733 -9.13 -23.38 -27.66
N ALA A 734 -8.72 -22.76 -28.75
CA ALA A 734 -8.31 -23.41 -30.00
C ALA A 734 -6.91 -24.09 -29.94
N GLY A 735 -6.87 -25.30 -30.51
CA GLY A 735 -5.76 -26.01 -31.20
C GLY A 735 -4.32 -25.97 -30.64
N THR A 736 -3.72 -27.15 -30.41
CA THR A 736 -2.46 -27.57 -31.10
C THR A 736 -1.94 -28.97 -30.77
N ALA A 737 -1.46 -29.64 -31.83
CA ALA A 737 -0.85 -30.96 -31.83
C ALA A 737 0.52 -30.99 -31.12
N ALA A 738 0.79 -32.07 -30.39
CA ALA A 738 2.05 -32.42 -29.73
C ALA A 738 2.50 -31.58 -28.51
N GLY A 739 1.76 -30.54 -28.09
CA GLY A 739 2.13 -29.74 -26.92
C GLY A 739 0.97 -29.02 -26.23
N GLY A 740 0.50 -29.59 -25.11
CA GLY A 740 0.00 -28.80 -23.98
C GLY A 740 -1.49 -28.46 -23.85
N VAL A 741 -2.26 -29.44 -23.37
CA VAL A 741 -3.66 -29.26 -22.90
C VAL A 741 -3.75 -28.50 -21.54
N GLY A 742 -2.60 -28.15 -20.94
CA GLY A 742 -2.53 -27.56 -19.60
C GLY A 742 -2.91 -26.07 -19.50
N GLY A 743 -2.57 -25.26 -20.52
CA GLY A 743 -2.85 -23.82 -20.55
C GLY A 743 -4.34 -23.47 -20.70
N PRO A 744 -5.06 -24.09 -21.65
CA PRO A 744 -6.51 -23.92 -21.83
C PRO A 744 -7.34 -24.27 -20.59
N ALA A 745 -7.02 -25.39 -19.92
CA ALA A 745 -7.73 -25.82 -18.71
C ALA A 745 -7.61 -24.80 -17.56
N MET A 746 -6.46 -24.13 -17.46
CA MET A 746 -6.24 -23.05 -16.51
C MET A 746 -7.09 -21.81 -16.83
N ALA A 747 -7.10 -21.41 -18.10
CA ALA A 747 -7.86 -20.26 -18.60
C ALA A 747 -9.37 -20.40 -18.34
N VAL A 748 -9.93 -21.59 -18.55
CA VAL A 748 -11.35 -21.90 -18.31
C VAL A 748 -11.72 -21.79 -16.84
N LEU A 749 -10.83 -22.23 -15.94
CA LEU A 749 -11.07 -22.15 -14.50
C LEU A 749 -11.02 -20.71 -13.98
N LEU A 750 -10.10 -19.90 -14.49
CA LEU A 750 -10.03 -18.48 -14.16
C LEU A 750 -11.25 -17.73 -14.69
N THR A 751 -11.70 -18.07 -15.90
CA THR A 751 -12.94 -17.55 -16.49
C THR A 751 -14.14 -17.87 -15.60
N GLY A 752 -14.31 -19.14 -15.24
CA GLY A 752 -15.44 -19.57 -14.41
C GLY A 752 -15.40 -19.02 -12.98
N ALA A 753 -14.20 -18.78 -12.43
CA ALA A 753 -14.04 -18.20 -11.09
C ALA A 753 -14.32 -16.70 -11.06
N THR A 754 -14.12 -16.01 -12.18
CA THR A 754 -14.29 -14.56 -12.28
C THR A 754 -15.67 -14.14 -12.77
N THR A 755 -16.33 -14.93 -13.64
CA THR A 755 -17.59 -14.51 -14.32
C THR A 755 -18.89 -15.16 -13.80
N ALA A 756 -18.83 -16.08 -12.82
CA ALA A 756 -20.00 -16.77 -12.26
C ALA A 756 -20.93 -17.49 -13.27
N ARG A 757 -20.53 -17.65 -14.54
CA ARG A 757 -21.23 -18.45 -15.56
C ARG A 757 -20.64 -19.86 -15.65
N SER A 758 -21.45 -20.81 -16.13
CA SER A 758 -21.16 -22.25 -16.13
C SER A 758 -20.01 -22.61 -17.07
N ALA A 759 -18.83 -22.91 -16.52
CA ALA A 759 -17.70 -23.52 -17.24
C ALA A 759 -17.94 -25.00 -17.62
N GLY A 760 -19.18 -25.35 -17.98
CA GLY A 760 -19.65 -26.74 -18.08
C GLY A 760 -19.89 -27.38 -16.70
N LYS A 761 -20.87 -28.30 -16.63
CA LYS A 761 -21.25 -28.99 -15.37
C LYS A 761 -20.08 -29.71 -14.67
N ALA A 762 -19.04 -30.08 -15.42
CA ALA A 762 -17.89 -30.79 -14.90
C ALA A 762 -16.91 -29.89 -14.12
N ALA A 763 -16.86 -28.59 -14.38
CA ALA A 763 -15.98 -27.64 -13.68
C ALA A 763 -16.65 -26.98 -12.46
N GLU A 764 -17.98 -27.05 -12.35
CA GLU A 764 -18.76 -26.39 -11.28
C GLU A 764 -18.31 -26.76 -9.85
N PRO A 765 -18.00 -28.04 -9.51
CA PRO A 765 -17.50 -28.38 -8.18
C PRO A 765 -16.14 -27.73 -7.85
N LEU A 766 -15.24 -27.69 -8.83
CA LEU A 766 -13.92 -27.05 -8.71
C LEU A 766 -14.05 -25.53 -8.57
N LEU A 767 -14.88 -24.89 -9.40
CA LEU A 767 -15.16 -23.46 -9.30
C LEU A 767 -15.74 -23.07 -7.93
N LYS A 768 -16.65 -23.90 -7.40
CA LYS A 768 -17.20 -23.70 -6.06
C LYS A 768 -16.12 -23.81 -4.98
N ALA A 769 -15.22 -24.80 -5.08
CA ALA A 769 -14.11 -24.95 -4.16
C ALA A 769 -13.17 -23.74 -4.21
N LEU A 770 -12.82 -23.26 -5.41
CA LEU A 770 -11.98 -22.08 -5.63
C LEU A 770 -12.64 -20.81 -5.08
N ASN A 771 -13.92 -20.57 -5.38
CA ASN A 771 -14.65 -19.41 -4.88
C ASN A 771 -14.75 -19.37 -3.36
N ASN A 772 -14.87 -20.54 -2.69
CA ASN A 772 -14.86 -20.59 -1.22
C ASN A 772 -13.51 -20.16 -0.64
N VAL A 773 -12.39 -20.60 -1.25
CA VAL A 773 -11.04 -20.20 -0.84
C VAL A 773 -10.84 -18.69 -1.06
N VAL A 774 -11.26 -18.17 -2.22
CA VAL A 774 -11.16 -16.74 -2.56
C VAL A 774 -12.01 -15.88 -1.62
N ALA A 775 -13.23 -16.30 -1.31
CA ALA A 775 -14.11 -15.62 -0.35
C ALA A 775 -13.49 -15.60 1.06
N GLY A 776 -12.92 -16.72 1.50
CA GLY A 776 -12.18 -16.81 2.75
C GLY A 776 -10.98 -15.83 2.78
N LYS A 777 -10.22 -15.77 1.68
CA LYS A 777 -9.12 -14.83 1.53
C LYS A 777 -9.59 -13.37 1.57
N LYS A 778 -10.70 -13.05 0.90
CA LYS A 778 -11.32 -11.71 0.95
C LYS A 778 -11.65 -11.30 2.38
N HIS A 779 -12.30 -12.18 3.15
CA HIS A 779 -12.62 -11.92 4.57
C HIS A 779 -11.38 -11.73 5.43
N SER A 780 -10.35 -12.56 5.25
CA SER A 780 -9.10 -12.46 5.99
C SER A 780 -8.34 -11.16 5.67
N LYS A 781 -8.29 -10.77 4.40
CA LYS A 781 -7.48 -9.62 3.92
C LYS A 781 -8.11 -8.27 4.20
N ASN A 782 -9.43 -8.17 4.12
CA ASN A 782 -10.14 -6.91 4.28
C ASN A 782 -10.60 -6.65 5.73
N ASN A 783 -10.05 -7.39 6.70
CA ASN A 783 -10.31 -7.21 8.14
C ASN A 783 -9.23 -6.32 8.77
N HIS A 784 -9.41 -5.00 8.66
CA HIS A 784 -8.47 -3.99 9.12
C HIS A 784 -8.80 -3.56 10.54
N LYS A 785 -7.85 -3.76 11.48
CA LYS A 785 -7.96 -3.23 12.84
C LYS A 785 -7.32 -1.84 12.91
N GLU A 786 -8.12 -0.84 13.28
CA GLU A 786 -7.72 0.51 13.71
C GLU A 786 -6.65 1.21 12.86
N LYS A 787 -7.09 2.25 12.14
CA LYS A 787 -6.30 3.15 11.28
C LYS A 787 -5.68 2.47 10.05
N PRO A 788 -6.45 2.28 8.98
CA PRO A 788 -5.86 2.31 7.65
C PRO A 788 -5.43 3.77 7.40
N GLU A 789 -4.18 4.11 7.76
CA GLU A 789 -3.58 5.41 7.37
C GLU A 789 -3.48 5.54 5.84
N ASP A 790 -3.63 4.42 5.14
CA ASP A 790 -3.82 4.29 3.70
C ASP A 790 -5.13 3.51 3.47
N ASP A 791 -5.99 4.06 2.64
CA ASP A 791 -7.23 3.57 2.01
C ASP A 791 -7.06 2.26 1.20
N GLU A 792 -6.15 1.39 1.65
CA GLU A 792 -5.55 0.33 0.84
C GLU A 792 -5.41 -1.00 1.62
N THR A 793 -5.93 -2.09 1.05
CA THR A 793 -5.65 -3.48 1.43
C THR A 793 -4.37 -3.96 0.77
N LYS A 794 -3.40 -4.41 1.56
CA LYS A 794 -2.12 -4.90 1.05
C LYS A 794 -2.22 -6.30 0.45
N LEU A 795 -1.80 -6.44 -0.81
CA LEU A 795 -1.67 -7.71 -1.51
C LEU A 795 -0.37 -8.42 -1.15
N GLU A 796 -0.42 -9.76 -1.19
CA GLU A 796 0.77 -10.60 -1.11
C GLU A 796 1.45 -10.62 -2.48
N ARG A 797 2.64 -10.02 -2.60
CA ARG A 797 3.47 -10.11 -3.80
C ARG A 797 4.49 -11.25 -3.63
N GLY A 798 4.78 -11.97 -4.71
CA GLY A 798 5.47 -13.27 -4.71
C GLY A 798 6.87 -13.34 -4.06
N LYS A 799 7.55 -14.48 -4.19
CA LYS A 799 8.93 -14.68 -3.70
C LYS A 799 9.93 -14.33 -4.80
N CYS A 800 10.99 -13.59 -4.47
CA CYS A 800 12.04 -13.22 -5.41
C CYS A 800 12.78 -14.44 -5.98
N SER A 801 12.93 -14.48 -7.31
CA SER A 801 13.52 -15.57 -8.10
C SER A 801 14.99 -15.89 -7.76
N LEU A 802 15.70 -14.98 -7.08
CA LEU A 802 17.07 -15.22 -6.59
C LEU A 802 17.14 -15.73 -5.15
N CYS A 803 16.40 -15.07 -4.25
CA CYS A 803 16.56 -15.21 -2.80
C CYS A 803 15.47 -16.11 -2.19
N GLY A 804 14.38 -16.36 -2.91
CA GLY A 804 13.18 -17.05 -2.41
C GLY A 804 12.43 -16.28 -1.32
N LYS A 805 12.79 -15.01 -1.06
CA LYS A 805 12.17 -14.17 -0.02
C LYS A 805 11.06 -13.29 -0.61
N PRO A 806 10.05 -12.89 0.19
CA PRO A 806 8.94 -12.06 -0.28
C PRO A 806 9.42 -10.74 -0.90
N ILE A 807 8.75 -10.33 -1.98
CA ILE A 807 8.94 -9.03 -2.63
C ILE A 807 8.11 -7.97 -1.88
N ARG A 808 8.61 -6.73 -1.78
CA ARG A 808 7.94 -5.61 -1.12
C ARG A 808 7.90 -4.35 -2.02
N PRO A 809 6.85 -3.52 -1.92
CA PRO A 809 6.80 -2.22 -2.59
C PRO A 809 7.77 -1.21 -1.95
N LYS A 810 8.26 -0.25 -2.75
CA LYS A 810 8.98 0.96 -2.27
C LYS A 810 7.99 1.86 -1.58
N ASP A 811 8.23 2.16 -0.30
CA ASP A 811 7.52 3.21 0.43
C ASP A 811 7.57 4.50 -0.42
N LYS A 812 6.45 4.86 -1.05
CA LYS A 812 6.27 6.18 -1.64
C LYS A 812 6.20 7.15 -0.46
N LYS A 813 7.34 7.71 -0.04
CA LYS A 813 7.32 8.88 0.86
C LYS A 813 6.56 10.00 0.15
N ARG A 814 5.31 10.23 0.58
CA ARG A 814 4.51 11.42 0.24
C ARG A 814 5.33 12.67 0.59
N GLY A 815 5.45 13.60 -0.37
CA GLY A 815 5.94 14.95 -0.13
C GLY A 815 7.41 15.23 -0.46
N LYS A 816 7.73 15.46 -1.75
CA LYS A 816 8.55 16.58 -2.23
C LYS A 816 8.57 16.58 -3.76
N LYS A 817 8.22 17.73 -4.36
CA LYS A 817 8.28 18.01 -5.81
C LYS A 817 9.61 17.52 -6.38
N LYS A 818 9.59 16.52 -7.27
CA LYS A 818 10.76 16.10 -8.04
C LYS A 818 10.91 16.99 -9.27
N SER A 819 12.08 17.59 -9.40
CA SER A 819 12.62 18.16 -10.64
C SER A 819 12.73 17.08 -11.72
N LYS A 820 12.37 17.46 -12.96
CA LYS A 820 12.58 16.69 -14.20
C LYS A 820 13.93 15.98 -14.23
N LYS A 821 13.91 14.66 -14.08
CA LYS A 821 14.80 13.71 -14.74
C LYS A 821 13.95 12.48 -15.06
N THR A 822 14.20 11.93 -16.24
CA THR A 822 13.50 10.83 -16.90
C THR A 822 13.06 9.74 -15.92
N ALA A 823 11.80 9.35 -16.07
CA ALA A 823 11.21 8.22 -15.36
C ALA A 823 11.86 6.95 -15.89
N ASP A 824 12.68 6.30 -15.06
CA ASP A 824 12.92 4.88 -15.19
C ASP A 824 11.80 4.16 -14.42
N GLU A 825 11.32 3.09 -15.03
CA GLU A 825 10.09 2.34 -14.77
C GLU A 825 10.09 1.63 -13.40
N GLY A 826 8.93 1.05 -13.06
CA GLY A 826 8.58 0.52 -11.74
C GLY A 826 9.55 -0.55 -11.23
N ASP A 827 9.79 -0.55 -9.92
CA ASP A 827 10.78 -1.43 -9.32
C ASP A 827 10.37 -1.85 -7.90
N GLU A 828 9.78 -3.03 -7.78
CA GLU A 828 9.61 -3.78 -6.54
C GLU A 828 10.98 -4.31 -6.02
N TYR A 829 11.11 -4.70 -4.74
CA TYR A 829 12.39 -5.25 -4.21
C TYR A 829 12.25 -6.51 -3.33
N CYS A 830 13.22 -7.44 -3.44
CA CYS A 830 13.43 -8.53 -2.46
C CYS A 830 13.62 -7.91 -1.06
N SER A 831 12.86 -8.40 -0.07
CA SER A 831 12.84 -7.94 1.33
C SER A 831 14.18 -7.98 2.09
N ALA A 832 15.27 -8.46 1.48
CA ALA A 832 16.59 -8.62 2.09
C ALA A 832 17.66 -7.61 1.62
N GLU A 833 17.24 -6.36 1.39
CA GLU A 833 17.99 -5.24 0.81
C GLU A 833 18.09 -5.25 -0.73
N LYS A 834 17.26 -4.39 -1.36
CA LYS A 834 17.35 -3.88 -2.75
C LYS A 834 17.58 -4.98 -3.79
N GLY A 835 16.50 -5.68 -4.14
CA GLY A 835 16.42 -6.86 -5.01
C GLY A 835 17.08 -6.76 -6.39
N TYR A 836 17.24 -7.92 -7.02
CA TYR A 836 17.83 -8.07 -8.36
C TYR A 836 16.75 -7.77 -9.39
N GLN A 837 17.09 -6.91 -10.36
CA GLN A 837 16.17 -6.29 -11.31
C GLN A 837 16.49 -6.65 -12.77
N GLY A 838 17.40 -7.61 -13.00
CA GLY A 838 17.77 -8.02 -14.36
C GLY A 838 16.95 -9.22 -14.81
N GLU A 839 16.55 -9.28 -16.09
CA GLU A 839 16.00 -10.55 -16.63
C GLU A 839 17.11 -11.63 -16.60
N LEU A 840 16.80 -12.87 -16.92
CA LEU A 840 17.79 -13.95 -17.00
C LEU A 840 17.92 -14.39 -18.46
N TYR A 841 19.12 -14.77 -18.89
CA TYR A 841 19.31 -15.35 -20.21
C TYR A 841 18.73 -16.75 -20.23
N GLU A 842 17.91 -17.01 -21.25
CA GLU A 842 17.40 -18.34 -21.55
C GLU A 842 18.42 -19.18 -22.33
N LYS A 843 18.24 -20.49 -22.29
CA LYS A 843 19.12 -21.46 -22.94
C LYS A 843 19.00 -21.34 -24.46
N GLY A 844 20.06 -20.87 -25.12
CA GLY A 844 20.08 -20.58 -26.56
C GLY A 844 20.33 -19.10 -26.86
N HIS A 845 20.14 -18.22 -25.87
CA HIS A 845 20.54 -16.82 -25.99
C HIS A 845 22.07 -16.72 -26.18
N PRO A 846 22.59 -15.84 -27.08
CA PRO A 846 24.02 -15.73 -27.37
C PRO A 846 24.92 -15.49 -26.15
N ASN A 847 24.35 -14.86 -25.12
CA ASN A 847 25.04 -14.53 -23.87
C ASN A 847 24.74 -15.52 -22.72
N TYR A 848 24.07 -16.65 -22.97
CA TYR A 848 23.90 -17.71 -21.98
C TYR A 848 25.23 -18.43 -21.73
N GLY A 849 25.70 -18.44 -20.49
CA GLY A 849 27.01 -19.00 -20.13
C GLY A 849 27.06 -20.53 -20.14
N TYR A 850 28.26 -21.12 -20.19
CA TYR A 850 28.43 -22.58 -20.21
C TYR A 850 29.04 -23.13 -18.91
N THR A 851 28.38 -24.11 -18.27
CA THR A 851 28.89 -24.79 -17.06
C THR A 851 29.14 -26.30 -17.21
N LYS A 852 28.75 -26.92 -18.33
CA LYS A 852 28.83 -28.39 -18.57
C LYS A 852 30.22 -28.83 -19.11
N ARG A 853 30.46 -30.12 -19.38
CA ARG A 853 31.72 -30.65 -19.99
C ARG A 853 31.38 -31.37 -21.29
N GLY A 854 32.09 -31.07 -22.38
CA GLY A 854 31.92 -31.73 -23.69
C GLY A 854 32.55 -33.12 -23.70
N GLY A 855 31.87 -34.10 -24.28
CA GLY A 855 32.32 -35.50 -24.36
C GLY A 855 33.46 -35.70 -25.36
N ASN A 856 34.41 -36.58 -25.04
CA ASN A 856 35.53 -36.93 -25.91
C ASN A 856 35.10 -38.02 -26.88
N PHE A 857 34.52 -37.67 -28.04
CA PHE A 857 34.16 -38.64 -29.08
C PHE A 857 34.72 -38.22 -30.44
N LYS A 858 35.12 -39.21 -31.24
CA LYS A 858 35.81 -39.01 -32.52
C LYS A 858 35.00 -38.22 -33.58
N ASN A 859 33.73 -37.90 -33.32
CA ASN A 859 32.82 -37.16 -34.20
C ASN A 859 32.06 -36.00 -33.48
N ALA A 860 32.64 -35.37 -32.45
CA ALA A 860 31.98 -34.25 -31.75
C ALA A 860 31.76 -33.03 -32.67
N THR A 861 30.57 -32.42 -32.59
CA THR A 861 30.14 -31.26 -33.39
C THR A 861 30.91 -29.97 -33.02
N THR A 862 30.82 -28.92 -33.86
CA THR A 862 31.49 -27.61 -33.63
C THR A 862 31.12 -26.94 -32.30
N GLU A 863 29.93 -27.23 -31.77
CA GLU A 863 29.48 -26.75 -30.45
C GLU A 863 30.11 -27.54 -29.30
N GLU A 864 30.29 -28.85 -29.43
CA GLU A 864 30.87 -29.71 -28.40
C GLU A 864 32.39 -29.55 -28.28
N GLN A 865 33.06 -29.03 -29.33
CA GLN A 865 34.46 -28.62 -29.32
C GLN A 865 34.74 -27.32 -28.53
N LYS A 866 33.69 -26.66 -27.97
CA LYS A 866 33.81 -25.45 -27.13
C LYS A 866 34.51 -25.72 -25.78
N HIS A 867 34.78 -26.95 -25.37
CA HIS A 867 35.53 -27.25 -24.13
C HIS A 867 37.06 -27.32 -24.30
N ASN A 868 37.62 -26.46 -25.14
CA ASN A 868 39.07 -26.32 -25.27
C ASN A 868 39.55 -25.10 -24.46
N PRO A 869 40.02 -25.27 -23.21
CA PRO A 869 40.49 -24.14 -22.40
C PRO A 869 41.62 -23.35 -23.08
N TRP A 870 42.37 -23.97 -24.00
CA TRP A 870 43.36 -23.25 -24.79
C TRP A 870 42.73 -22.16 -25.67
N LYS A 871 41.60 -22.46 -26.34
CA LYS A 871 40.91 -21.53 -27.25
C LYS A 871 40.49 -20.25 -26.52
N PHE A 872 40.02 -20.37 -25.28
CA PHE A 872 39.59 -19.23 -24.45
C PHE A 872 40.74 -18.44 -23.82
N LEU A 873 41.94 -19.03 -23.73
CA LEU A 873 43.17 -18.28 -23.47
C LEU A 873 43.67 -17.50 -24.71
N GLY A 874 43.00 -17.62 -25.86
CA GLY A 874 43.41 -17.04 -27.14
C GLY A 874 44.41 -17.90 -27.93
N TYR A 875 44.67 -19.13 -27.49
CA TYR A 875 45.63 -20.04 -28.13
C TYR A 875 44.90 -21.26 -28.72
N GLY A 876 45.02 -21.54 -30.02
CA GLY A 876 44.34 -22.71 -30.62
C GLY A 876 44.68 -24.07 -29.97
N SER A 877 45.85 -24.19 -29.32
CA SER A 877 46.28 -25.38 -28.59
C SER A 877 47.48 -25.07 -27.69
N GLN A 878 47.90 -26.05 -26.87
CA GLN A 878 49.13 -25.96 -26.06
C GLN A 878 50.37 -25.57 -26.88
N TYR A 879 50.43 -25.93 -28.17
CA TYR A 879 51.56 -25.67 -29.08
C TYR A 879 51.78 -24.20 -29.38
N ASN A 880 50.72 -23.40 -29.29
CA ASN A 880 50.76 -21.97 -29.56
C ASN A 880 51.11 -21.14 -28.32
N HIS A 881 51.12 -21.75 -27.14
CA HIS A 881 51.43 -21.08 -25.89
C HIS A 881 52.94 -20.76 -25.81
N PRO A 882 53.36 -19.55 -25.34
CA PRO A 882 54.77 -19.17 -25.27
C PRO A 882 55.65 -20.17 -24.52
N TRP A 883 55.12 -20.78 -23.45
CA TRP A 883 55.86 -21.80 -22.68
C TRP A 883 56.16 -23.07 -23.47
N TYR A 884 55.36 -23.41 -24.48
CA TYR A 884 55.64 -24.56 -25.33
C TYR A 884 56.87 -24.30 -26.22
N ARG A 885 57.04 -23.06 -26.69
CA ARG A 885 58.17 -22.62 -27.52
C ARG A 885 59.51 -22.62 -26.78
N LEU A 886 59.50 -22.49 -25.45
CA LEU A 886 60.71 -22.51 -24.62
C LEU A 886 61.34 -23.90 -24.49
N VAL A 887 60.65 -24.96 -24.94
CA VAL A 887 61.05 -26.35 -24.76
C VAL A 887 61.47 -27.00 -26.08
N TYR A 888 61.28 -26.35 -27.23
CA TYR A 888 61.54 -26.93 -28.55
C TYR A 888 62.33 -25.97 -29.45
N ASP A 889 63.40 -26.47 -30.08
CA ASP A 889 64.16 -25.72 -31.08
C ASP A 889 63.36 -25.62 -32.39
N LYS A 890 63.27 -24.41 -32.96
CA LYS A 890 62.65 -24.18 -34.28
C LYS A 890 63.67 -24.40 -35.38
N GLN A 891 63.50 -25.46 -36.17
CA GLN A 891 64.31 -25.72 -37.37
C GLN A 891 63.39 -25.81 -38.60
N ASN A 892 63.73 -25.08 -39.67
CA ASN A 892 62.99 -25.07 -40.95
C ASN A 892 61.47 -24.84 -40.81
N GLY A 893 61.06 -23.94 -39.92
CA GLY A 893 59.64 -23.56 -39.75
C GLY A 893 58.81 -24.50 -38.87
N SER A 894 59.32 -25.67 -38.48
CA SER A 894 58.67 -26.59 -37.54
C SER A 894 59.45 -26.72 -36.23
N TYR A 895 58.73 -26.94 -35.13
CA TYR A 895 59.32 -27.15 -33.80
C TYR A 895 59.71 -28.64 -33.65
N THR A 896 60.98 -28.92 -33.36
CA THR A 896 61.50 -30.29 -33.15
C THR A 896 62.04 -30.49 -31.73
N ARG A 897 61.91 -31.72 -31.20
CA ARG A 897 62.13 -32.09 -29.78
C ARG A 897 63.46 -31.55 -29.22
N PRO A 898 63.49 -31.13 -27.94
CA PRO A 898 64.74 -30.85 -27.25
C PRO A 898 65.56 -32.13 -27.16
N ARG A 899 66.86 -32.04 -27.43
CA ARG A 899 67.81 -33.13 -27.70
C ARG A 899 68.04 -34.18 -26.58
N HIS A 900 67.27 -34.19 -25.49
CA HIS A 900 67.73 -34.74 -24.21
C HIS A 900 66.83 -35.79 -23.54
N ILE A 901 66.07 -36.55 -24.32
CA ILE A 901 65.48 -37.82 -23.83
C ILE A 901 66.16 -38.97 -24.58
N LYS A 902 67.38 -39.31 -24.17
CA LYS A 902 68.03 -40.57 -24.56
C LYS A 902 67.79 -41.58 -23.43
N GLY A 903 67.03 -42.63 -23.74
CA GLY A 903 66.85 -43.78 -22.85
C GLY A 903 65.45 -44.39 -22.81
N THR A 904 64.40 -43.67 -23.21
CA THR A 904 63.04 -44.24 -23.25
C THR A 904 62.63 -44.56 -24.68
N LYS A 905 62.66 -45.84 -25.07
CA LYS A 905 62.19 -46.36 -26.37
C LYS A 905 60.67 -46.21 -26.60
N ALA A 906 59.95 -45.39 -25.81
CA ALA A 906 58.49 -45.44 -25.72
C ALA A 906 57.72 -44.37 -26.52
N TYR A 907 58.36 -43.35 -27.10
CA TYR A 907 57.60 -42.25 -27.74
C TYR A 907 58.09 -41.91 -29.15
N GLY A 908 57.44 -42.51 -30.15
CA GLY A 908 57.65 -42.32 -31.59
C GLY A 908 57.46 -40.87 -32.08
N LYS A 909 57.65 -40.67 -33.40
CA LYS A 909 57.81 -39.42 -34.17
C LYS A 909 56.67 -38.37 -34.10
N SER A 910 55.73 -38.46 -33.16
CA SER A 910 54.69 -37.45 -32.92
C SER A 910 55.08 -36.52 -31.76
N ALA A 911 54.71 -35.23 -31.85
CA ALA A 911 54.86 -34.28 -30.75
C ALA A 911 54.12 -34.81 -29.51
N PRO A 912 54.71 -34.83 -28.30
CA PRO A 912 54.00 -35.29 -27.12
C PRO A 912 52.78 -34.40 -26.87
N SER A 913 51.59 -34.99 -26.88
CA SER A 913 50.39 -34.35 -26.32
C SER A 913 50.49 -34.34 -24.80
N GLY A 914 50.26 -33.20 -24.16
CA GLY A 914 50.23 -33.09 -22.69
C GLY A 914 51.57 -32.68 -22.08
N ILE A 915 52.20 -31.66 -22.65
CA ILE A 915 53.38 -30.99 -22.07
C ILE A 915 52.96 -29.84 -21.17
N LEU A 916 51.93 -29.11 -21.60
CA LEU A 916 51.21 -28.15 -20.78
C LEU A 916 49.76 -28.62 -20.65
N ALA A 917 49.18 -28.41 -19.48
CA ALA A 917 47.77 -28.62 -19.25
C ALA A 917 47.11 -27.31 -18.81
N ALA A 918 46.07 -26.92 -19.53
CA ALA A 918 45.15 -25.88 -19.10
C ALA A 918 44.02 -26.52 -18.28
N HIS A 919 43.79 -25.99 -17.08
CA HIS A 919 42.81 -26.48 -16.10
C HIS A 919 41.87 -25.37 -15.68
N HIS A 920 40.61 -25.70 -15.41
CA HIS A 920 39.69 -24.78 -14.78
C HIS A 920 39.98 -24.68 -13.26
N ILE A 921 40.00 -23.45 -12.73
CA ILE A 921 40.20 -23.16 -11.30
C ILE A 921 38.96 -23.59 -10.52
N ILE A 922 37.76 -23.22 -10.98
CA ILE A 922 36.53 -23.88 -10.57
C ILE A 922 36.27 -24.97 -11.60
N THR A 923 36.49 -26.23 -11.25
CA THR A 923 36.27 -27.32 -12.20
C THR A 923 34.76 -27.56 -12.39
N VAL A 924 34.41 -28.13 -13.54
CA VAL A 924 33.04 -28.55 -13.84
C VAL A 924 32.50 -29.51 -12.77
N ASN A 925 33.34 -30.39 -12.21
CA ASN A 925 32.90 -31.36 -11.21
C ASN A 925 32.56 -30.69 -9.88
N GLU A 926 33.36 -29.72 -9.42
CA GLU A 926 33.02 -28.97 -8.21
C GLU A 926 31.83 -28.03 -8.42
N MET A 927 31.67 -27.46 -9.62
CA MET A 927 30.49 -26.66 -9.95
C MET A 927 29.23 -27.52 -9.98
N LYS A 928 29.24 -28.69 -10.63
CA LYS A 928 28.14 -29.68 -10.60
C LYS A 928 27.75 -30.10 -9.18
N GLY A 929 28.73 -30.17 -8.27
CA GLY A 929 28.48 -30.44 -6.86
C GLY A 929 27.67 -29.36 -6.13
N ASN A 930 27.49 -28.17 -6.73
CA ASN A 930 26.59 -27.11 -6.27
C ASN A 930 25.48 -26.88 -7.31
N HIS A 931 24.43 -27.69 -7.24
CA HIS A 931 23.34 -27.70 -8.23
C HIS A 931 22.71 -26.32 -8.46
N PHE A 932 22.47 -25.56 -7.39
CA PHE A 932 21.93 -24.19 -7.47
C PHE A 932 22.78 -23.26 -8.35
N LEU A 933 24.09 -23.19 -8.10
CA LEU A 933 24.98 -22.33 -8.89
C LEU A 933 25.21 -22.87 -10.30
N PHE A 934 25.21 -24.19 -10.47
CA PHE A 934 25.47 -24.84 -11.74
C PHE A 934 24.43 -24.49 -12.81
N GLU A 935 23.15 -24.40 -12.42
CA GLU A 935 22.04 -24.03 -13.30
C GLU A 935 21.82 -22.51 -13.37
N PHE A 936 22.09 -21.79 -12.27
CA PHE A 936 21.85 -20.34 -12.19
C PHE A 936 22.91 -19.50 -12.92
N LEU A 937 24.20 -19.83 -12.79
CA LEU A 937 25.28 -19.01 -13.34
C LEU A 937 25.26 -18.85 -14.87
N PRO A 938 24.90 -19.88 -15.67
CA PRO A 938 24.64 -19.73 -17.09
C PRO A 938 23.63 -18.63 -17.44
N GLN A 939 22.56 -18.51 -16.65
CA GLN A 939 21.45 -17.58 -16.88
C GLN A 939 21.85 -16.12 -16.64
N VAL A 940 22.87 -15.87 -15.82
CA VAL A 940 23.45 -14.52 -15.65
C VAL A 940 24.62 -14.26 -16.61
N GLY A 941 24.89 -15.19 -17.52
CA GLY A 941 25.91 -15.08 -18.57
C GLY A 941 27.33 -15.47 -18.15
N TYR A 942 27.50 -16.14 -17.00
CA TYR A 942 28.82 -16.59 -16.54
C TYR A 942 29.22 -17.91 -17.23
N ASP A 943 30.36 -17.90 -17.93
CA ASP A 943 30.92 -19.09 -18.59
C ASP A 943 32.14 -19.63 -17.83
N LEU A 944 32.12 -20.92 -17.47
CA LEU A 944 33.25 -21.58 -16.79
C LEU A 944 34.55 -21.53 -17.60
N ASN A 945 34.47 -21.37 -18.92
CA ASN A 945 35.62 -21.28 -19.81
C ASN A 945 36.20 -19.87 -19.91
N GLU A 946 35.65 -18.88 -19.21
CA GLU A 946 36.24 -17.54 -19.21
C GLU A 946 37.71 -17.56 -18.77
N LYS A 947 38.52 -16.69 -19.39
CA LYS A 947 39.98 -16.61 -19.20
C LYS A 947 40.38 -16.54 -17.72
N HIS A 948 39.58 -15.88 -16.88
CA HIS A 948 39.85 -15.70 -15.46
C HIS A 948 39.71 -17.01 -14.63
N ASN A 949 39.00 -18.01 -15.15
CA ASN A 949 38.78 -19.31 -14.51
C ASN A 949 39.72 -20.40 -15.05
N ILE A 950 40.71 -20.06 -15.89
CA ILE A 950 41.65 -21.03 -16.48
C ILE A 950 43.06 -20.80 -15.93
N THR A 951 43.78 -21.88 -15.63
CA THR A 951 45.20 -21.88 -15.26
C THR A 951 46.01 -22.85 -16.11
N VAL A 952 47.24 -22.49 -16.49
CA VAL A 952 48.17 -23.38 -17.24
C VAL A 952 49.29 -23.89 -16.35
N LEU A 953 49.56 -25.20 -16.41
CA LEU A 953 50.61 -25.88 -15.65
C LEU A 953 51.44 -26.80 -16.55
N PRO A 954 52.78 -26.84 -16.41
CA PRO A 954 53.62 -27.86 -17.04
C PRO A 954 53.32 -29.25 -16.53
N MET A 955 53.18 -30.23 -17.42
CA MET A 955 53.04 -31.64 -17.05
C MET A 955 54.40 -32.35 -16.96
N LEU A 956 55.44 -31.78 -17.56
CA LEU A 956 56.80 -32.31 -17.52
C LEU A 956 57.61 -31.71 -16.35
N PRO A 957 58.23 -32.55 -15.50
CA PRO A 957 59.11 -32.09 -14.42
C PRO A 957 60.23 -31.16 -14.88
N GLU A 958 60.87 -31.46 -16.01
CA GLU A 958 61.96 -30.68 -16.59
C GLU A 958 61.49 -29.27 -16.92
N LEU A 959 60.31 -29.15 -17.54
CA LEU A 959 59.70 -27.89 -17.91
C LEU A 959 59.25 -27.07 -16.69
N GLY A 960 58.65 -27.72 -15.69
CA GLY A 960 58.30 -27.04 -14.43
C GLY A 960 59.55 -26.53 -13.71
N CYS A 961 60.61 -27.34 -13.67
CA CYS A 961 61.90 -26.98 -13.11
C CYS A 961 62.56 -25.81 -13.89
N ASP A 962 62.52 -25.80 -15.23
CA ASP A 962 63.10 -24.71 -16.06
C ASP A 962 62.31 -23.40 -15.98
N LEU A 963 60.98 -23.48 -15.90
CA LEU A 963 60.12 -22.30 -15.75
C LEU A 963 60.05 -21.79 -14.30
N GLY A 964 60.51 -22.58 -13.33
CA GLY A 964 60.39 -22.28 -11.91
C GLY A 964 58.94 -22.29 -11.41
N VAL A 965 58.09 -23.15 -11.99
CA VAL A 965 56.65 -23.22 -11.68
C VAL A 965 56.24 -24.63 -11.25
N GLN A 966 55.07 -24.73 -10.60
CA GLN A 966 54.51 -26.01 -10.19
C GLN A 966 54.15 -26.88 -11.40
N ILE A 967 54.33 -28.20 -11.27
CA ILE A 967 53.87 -29.14 -12.30
C ILE A 967 52.45 -29.62 -12.04
N HIS A 968 51.73 -29.91 -13.11
CA HIS A 968 50.42 -30.54 -13.06
C HIS A 968 50.57 -31.97 -12.53
N ASN A 969 49.93 -32.24 -11.39
CA ASN A 969 49.73 -33.59 -10.88
C ASN A 969 48.36 -34.06 -11.35
N SER A 970 48.28 -35.24 -11.97
CA SER A 970 47.11 -35.72 -12.71
C SER A 970 45.78 -35.68 -11.94
N ASN A 971 45.82 -35.70 -10.60
CA ASN A 971 44.65 -35.65 -9.72
C ASN A 971 44.59 -34.34 -8.91
N HIS A 972 43.41 -33.72 -8.84
CA HIS A 972 43.14 -32.58 -7.96
C HIS A 972 43.18 -33.05 -6.49
N PRO A 973 43.98 -32.42 -5.60
CA PRO A 973 44.08 -32.87 -4.21
C PRO A 973 42.81 -32.51 -3.43
N ASP A 974 42.38 -33.38 -2.51
CA ASP A 974 41.15 -33.18 -1.72
C ASP A 974 41.07 -31.81 -0.99
N PRO A 975 42.15 -31.26 -0.40
CA PRO A 975 42.09 -29.94 0.21
C PRO A 975 41.74 -28.81 -0.77
N TYR A 976 42.12 -28.93 -2.04
CA TYR A 976 41.78 -27.98 -3.09
C TYR A 976 40.29 -28.09 -3.44
N THR A 977 39.82 -29.30 -3.75
CA THR A 977 38.41 -29.54 -4.13
C THR A 977 37.48 -29.15 -2.99
N GLN A 978 37.83 -29.45 -1.74
CA GLN A 978 37.06 -29.05 -0.56
C GLN A 978 37.05 -27.53 -0.35
N SER A 979 38.16 -26.84 -0.62
CA SER A 979 38.22 -25.38 -0.55
C SER A 979 37.33 -24.72 -1.61
N VAL A 980 37.29 -25.27 -2.84
CA VAL A 980 36.41 -24.77 -3.92
C VAL A 980 34.95 -24.99 -3.53
N LYS A 981 34.57 -26.22 -3.14
CA LYS A 981 33.22 -26.56 -2.67
C LYS A 981 32.75 -25.64 -1.53
N THR A 982 33.62 -25.38 -0.55
CA THR A 982 33.29 -24.50 0.58
C THR A 982 33.02 -23.06 0.14
N ARG A 983 33.76 -22.55 -0.85
CA ARG A 983 33.58 -21.19 -1.38
C ARG A 983 32.33 -21.07 -2.22
N LEU A 984 32.05 -22.06 -3.07
CA LEU A 984 30.79 -22.16 -3.81
C LEU A 984 29.59 -22.22 -2.85
N LYS A 985 29.66 -23.04 -1.80
CA LYS A 985 28.61 -23.10 -0.77
C LYS A 985 28.41 -21.76 -0.07
N LYS A 986 29.50 -21.06 0.27
CA LYS A 986 29.40 -19.70 0.86
C LYS A 986 28.78 -18.68 -0.10
N LEU A 987 29.03 -18.79 -1.40
CA LEU A 987 28.39 -17.94 -2.40
C LEU A 987 26.90 -18.26 -2.51
N GLU A 988 26.53 -19.53 -2.62
CA GLU A 988 25.13 -19.99 -2.59
C GLU A 988 24.41 -19.44 -1.35
N THR A 989 25.00 -19.59 -0.15
CA THR A 989 24.42 -19.06 1.09
C THR A 989 24.28 -17.53 1.06
N LYS A 990 25.23 -16.80 0.46
CA LYS A 990 25.12 -15.34 0.30
C LYS A 990 24.00 -14.94 -0.65
N ILE A 991 23.84 -15.65 -1.77
CA ILE A 991 22.77 -15.40 -2.74
C ILE A 991 21.41 -15.70 -2.09
N LYS A 992 21.24 -16.88 -1.48
CA LYS A 992 20.03 -17.27 -0.74
C LYS A 992 19.72 -16.33 0.45
N ALA A 993 20.74 -15.75 1.07
CA ALA A 993 20.54 -14.75 2.12
C ALA A 993 20.07 -13.39 1.60
N GLY A 994 20.03 -13.16 0.29
CA GLY A 994 19.66 -11.90 -0.35
C GLY A 994 20.83 -10.93 -0.55
N LYS A 995 22.04 -11.28 -0.10
CA LYS A 995 23.22 -10.39 -0.12
C LYS A 995 23.79 -10.14 -1.51
N ALA A 996 23.38 -10.95 -2.48
CA ALA A 996 23.76 -10.81 -3.88
C ALA A 996 22.62 -10.27 -4.75
N CYS A 997 21.46 -9.97 -4.15
CA CYS A 997 20.33 -9.36 -4.86
C CYS A 997 20.58 -7.89 -5.19
N LYS A 998 21.60 -7.26 -4.60
CA LYS A 998 21.95 -5.87 -4.84
C LYS A 998 22.88 -5.74 -6.05
N GLY A 999 22.33 -5.48 -7.23
CA GLY A 999 23.10 -5.12 -8.44
C GLY A 999 22.55 -5.71 -9.74
N ASP A 1000 23.13 -5.28 -10.86
CA ASP A 1000 22.89 -5.82 -12.20
C ASP A 1000 23.52 -7.23 -12.38
N ARG A 1001 23.23 -7.92 -13.49
CA ARG A 1001 23.83 -9.22 -13.87
C ARG A 1001 25.35 -9.25 -13.66
N ASN A 1002 26.03 -8.15 -13.97
CA ASN A 1002 27.50 -8.00 -13.83
C ASN A 1002 28.00 -8.14 -12.39
N THR A 1003 27.18 -7.82 -11.40
CA THR A 1003 27.55 -7.91 -9.99
C THR A 1003 27.65 -9.37 -9.54
N LEU A 1004 26.73 -10.22 -9.98
CA LEU A 1004 26.77 -11.66 -9.72
C LEU A 1004 27.94 -12.33 -10.45
N HIS A 1005 28.18 -11.96 -11.71
CA HIS A 1005 29.34 -12.38 -12.50
C HIS A 1005 30.66 -12.12 -11.76
N LYS A 1006 30.85 -10.88 -11.24
CA LYS A 1006 32.03 -10.48 -10.48
C LYS A 1006 32.22 -11.27 -9.18
N LEU A 1007 31.13 -11.66 -8.50
CA LEU A 1007 31.20 -12.45 -7.27
C LEU A 1007 31.74 -13.87 -7.52
N VAL A 1008 31.43 -14.46 -8.68
CA VAL A 1008 32.00 -15.76 -9.07
C VAL A 1008 33.44 -15.60 -9.54
N GLU A 1009 33.75 -14.57 -10.33
CA GLU A 1009 35.12 -14.23 -10.73
C GLU A 1009 36.04 -14.07 -9.51
N GLU A 1010 35.56 -13.42 -8.44
CA GLU A 1010 36.31 -13.29 -7.18
C GLU A 1010 36.65 -14.65 -6.54
N ILE A 1011 35.85 -15.69 -6.72
CA ILE A 1011 36.15 -17.03 -6.19
C ILE A 1011 37.37 -17.61 -6.90
N SER A 1012 37.36 -17.63 -8.24
CA SER A 1012 38.48 -18.12 -9.05
C SER A 1012 39.75 -17.33 -8.75
N LYS A 1013 39.62 -15.99 -8.65
CA LYS A 1013 40.72 -15.11 -8.26
C LYS A 1013 41.27 -15.41 -6.87
N LYS A 1014 40.42 -15.58 -5.85
CA LYS A 1014 40.86 -15.89 -4.47
C LYS A 1014 41.48 -17.27 -4.34
N VAL A 1015 41.02 -18.25 -5.12
CA VAL A 1015 41.64 -19.59 -5.19
C VAL A 1015 43.04 -19.47 -5.80
N LEU A 1016 43.16 -18.76 -6.93
CA LEU A 1016 44.44 -18.53 -7.60
C LEU A 1016 45.41 -17.71 -6.74
N GLU A 1017 44.94 -16.64 -6.09
CA GLU A 1017 45.71 -15.85 -5.12
C GLU A 1017 46.21 -16.71 -3.97
N ARG A 1018 45.40 -17.63 -3.43
CA ARG A 1018 45.84 -18.54 -2.35
C ARG A 1018 46.87 -19.56 -2.85
N MET A 1019 46.69 -20.10 -4.06
CA MET A 1019 47.69 -20.98 -4.69
C MET A 1019 49.03 -20.25 -4.88
N ASN A 1020 48.99 -18.96 -5.26
CA ASN A 1020 50.17 -18.13 -5.52
C ASN A 1020 50.80 -17.52 -4.25
N LYS A 1021 50.02 -17.23 -3.20
CA LYS A 1021 50.52 -16.63 -1.95
C LYS A 1021 51.50 -17.55 -1.22
N ASN A 1022 51.36 -18.86 -1.42
CA ASN A 1022 52.31 -19.87 -0.95
C ASN A 1022 53.63 -19.92 -1.74
N VAL A 1023 53.74 -19.15 -2.84
CA VAL A 1023 54.90 -19.11 -3.76
C VAL A 1023 55.49 -17.68 -3.88
N GLY A 1024 54.97 -16.69 -3.13
CA GLY A 1024 55.61 -15.38 -2.95
C GLY A 1024 55.58 -14.40 -4.14
N GLY A 1025 54.68 -14.52 -5.13
CA GLY A 1025 54.57 -13.59 -6.27
C GLY A 1025 53.43 -12.55 -6.17
N LYS A 1026 53.60 -11.38 -6.81
CA LYS A 1026 52.49 -10.48 -7.19
C LYS A 1026 51.80 -10.99 -8.48
N ARG A 1027 50.55 -10.53 -8.68
CA ARG A 1027 49.54 -10.95 -9.68
C ARG A 1027 50.10 -11.55 -10.99
N PRO A 1028 49.61 -12.73 -11.43
CA PRO A 1028 49.83 -13.17 -12.81
C PRO A 1028 48.98 -12.32 -13.76
N GLU A 1029 49.62 -11.72 -14.76
CA GLU A 1029 48.91 -11.43 -16.00
C GLU A 1029 48.56 -12.79 -16.63
N GLU A 1030 47.26 -13.08 -16.76
CA GLU A 1030 46.73 -14.13 -17.65
C GLU A 1030 46.85 -15.62 -17.26
N GLY A 1031 46.25 -16.04 -16.13
CA GLY A 1031 45.96 -17.48 -15.92
C GLY A 1031 47.18 -18.39 -15.71
N VAL A 1032 48.21 -17.88 -15.05
CA VAL A 1032 49.50 -18.56 -14.88
C VAL A 1032 49.88 -18.70 -13.39
N ILE A 1033 50.31 -19.89 -12.96
CA ILE A 1033 50.84 -20.11 -11.60
C ILE A 1033 52.31 -19.66 -11.53
N SER A 1034 52.45 -18.39 -11.16
CA SER A 1034 53.62 -17.61 -10.68
C SER A 1034 54.83 -17.35 -11.61
N ARG A 1035 55.30 -16.09 -11.57
CA ARG A 1035 56.73 -15.73 -11.58
C ARG A 1035 57.02 -14.95 -10.28
N PRO A 1036 57.62 -15.56 -9.24
CA PRO A 1036 57.98 -14.85 -8.01
C PRO A 1036 59.27 -14.04 -8.16
N GLU A 1037 59.38 -12.94 -7.42
CA GLU A 1037 60.64 -12.16 -7.22
C GLU A 1037 61.72 -12.96 -6.45
N LYS A 1038 61.41 -14.18 -5.97
CA LYS A 1038 62.33 -15.09 -5.26
C LYS A 1038 62.44 -16.43 -5.98
N TRP A 1039 63.36 -16.51 -6.92
CA TRP A 1039 63.74 -17.75 -7.59
C TRP A 1039 64.53 -18.67 -6.63
N GLY A 1040 64.10 -19.93 -6.44
CA GLY A 1040 64.97 -21.03 -5.97
C GLY A 1040 64.71 -21.69 -4.59
N ASP A 1041 63.74 -21.26 -3.79
CA ASP A 1041 63.59 -21.71 -2.38
C ASP A 1041 62.97 -23.13 -2.19
N ASP A 1042 62.36 -23.71 -3.22
CA ASP A 1042 61.80 -25.09 -3.20
C ASP A 1042 62.87 -26.19 -3.31
N TYR A 1043 64.13 -25.85 -3.61
CA TYR A 1043 65.21 -26.79 -3.96
C TYR A 1043 66.38 -26.77 -2.98
N LEU A 1044 66.10 -26.86 -1.68
CA LEU A 1044 67.12 -26.76 -0.64
C LEU A 1044 67.20 -27.97 0.27
N SER A 1045 68.36 -28.10 0.93
CA SER A 1045 68.70 -29.30 1.70
C SER A 1045 67.73 -29.62 2.83
N GLY A 1046 66.99 -30.72 2.64
CA GLY A 1046 65.93 -31.21 3.53
C GLY A 1046 64.49 -30.97 3.04
N ASN A 1047 64.29 -30.24 1.94
CA ASN A 1047 62.98 -30.00 1.34
C ASN A 1047 62.78 -30.87 0.09
N LYS A 1048 61.52 -31.12 -0.25
CA LYS A 1048 61.09 -31.93 -1.38
C LYS A 1048 60.98 -31.04 -2.64
N GLY A 1049 61.99 -31.07 -3.51
CA GLY A 1049 61.95 -30.38 -4.82
C GLY A 1049 61.05 -31.10 -5.85
N CYS A 1050 60.90 -30.51 -7.05
CA CYS A 1050 60.16 -30.96 -8.26
C CYS A 1050 59.44 -32.31 -8.02
N ARG A 1051 58.26 -32.25 -7.36
CA ARG A 1051 57.33 -33.38 -7.13
C ARG A 1051 57.62 -34.35 -5.97
N ASN A 1052 58.09 -33.99 -4.78
CA ASN A 1052 58.12 -34.96 -3.65
C ASN A 1052 58.89 -36.29 -3.93
N GLN A 1053 59.67 -36.38 -5.01
CA GLN A 1053 60.29 -37.62 -5.50
C GLN A 1053 61.82 -37.65 -5.37
N LEU A 1054 62.48 -36.54 -5.01
CA LEU A 1054 63.94 -36.48 -4.84
C LEU A 1054 64.34 -35.74 -3.55
N LYS A 1055 65.37 -36.22 -2.85
CA LYS A 1055 65.95 -35.56 -1.66
C LYS A 1055 67.22 -34.80 -2.05
N GLU A 1056 67.43 -33.61 -1.51
CA GLU A 1056 68.66 -32.83 -1.77
C GLU A 1056 69.96 -33.55 -1.35
N SER A 1057 69.89 -34.52 -0.44
CA SER A 1057 71.03 -35.36 -0.04
C SER A 1057 71.59 -36.22 -1.19
N GLU A 1058 70.87 -36.31 -2.31
CA GLU A 1058 71.29 -37.03 -3.53
C GLU A 1058 71.96 -36.09 -4.56
N LYS A 1059 72.09 -34.79 -4.25
CA LYS A 1059 72.94 -33.85 -5.01
C LYS A 1059 74.37 -33.89 -4.42
N LEU A 1060 75.29 -34.61 -5.05
CA LEU A 1060 76.72 -34.51 -4.75
C LEU A 1060 77.19 -33.06 -4.94
N ILE A 1061 77.82 -32.52 -3.91
CA ILE A 1061 78.06 -31.08 -3.70
C ILE A 1061 79.05 -30.47 -4.72
N THR A 1062 79.77 -31.27 -5.51
CA THR A 1062 80.90 -30.81 -6.32
C THR A 1062 80.59 -30.43 -7.78
N HIS A 1063 79.43 -30.73 -8.37
CA HIS A 1063 79.08 -30.32 -9.74
C HIS A 1063 77.72 -29.59 -9.79
N GLY A 1064 77.69 -28.39 -10.39
CA GLY A 1064 76.61 -27.40 -10.33
C GLY A 1064 75.31 -27.72 -11.11
N ALA A 1065 74.84 -28.97 -11.16
CA ALA A 1065 73.62 -29.33 -11.90
C ALA A 1065 72.90 -30.57 -11.31
N CYS A 1066 71.56 -30.64 -11.40
CA CYS A 1066 70.75 -31.80 -10.95
C CYS A 1066 71.15 -33.09 -11.70
N ILE A 1067 70.94 -34.28 -11.12
CA ILE A 1067 71.43 -35.57 -11.68
C ILE A 1067 70.93 -35.86 -13.12
N HIS A 1068 69.79 -35.28 -13.53
CA HIS A 1068 69.29 -35.32 -14.91
C HIS A 1068 70.08 -34.44 -15.91
N ARG A 1069 70.84 -33.47 -15.41
CA ARG A 1069 71.82 -32.67 -16.20
C ARG A 1069 73.21 -33.32 -16.25
N LEU A 1070 73.47 -34.39 -15.49
CA LEU A 1070 74.80 -35.01 -15.37
C LEU A 1070 75.01 -36.23 -16.27
N SER A 1071 73.95 -36.87 -16.80
CA SER A 1071 74.11 -38.07 -17.62
C SER A 1071 74.25 -37.81 -19.12
N GLU A 1072 74.06 -36.59 -19.63
CA GLU A 1072 74.27 -36.27 -21.06
C GLU A 1072 74.91 -34.90 -21.30
N THR A 1073 76.10 -34.93 -21.88
CA THR A 1073 76.93 -33.80 -22.29
C THR A 1073 76.41 -33.17 -23.60
N SER A 1074 75.52 -32.16 -23.51
CA SER A 1074 75.36 -31.04 -24.48
C SER A 1074 74.03 -30.27 -24.35
N HIS A 1075 73.71 -29.70 -23.17
CA HIS A 1075 72.52 -28.84 -23.01
C HIS A 1075 72.92 -27.35 -23.15
N ASP A 1076 72.74 -26.75 -24.33
CA ASP A 1076 72.77 -25.29 -24.50
C ASP A 1076 71.35 -24.72 -24.29
N LEU A 1077 71.06 -24.23 -23.08
CA LEU A 1077 69.82 -23.49 -22.81
C LEU A 1077 70.12 -21.99 -22.83
N ARG A 1078 69.42 -21.30 -23.73
CA ARG A 1078 69.49 -19.86 -23.94
C ARG A 1078 68.32 -19.18 -23.22
N ASP A 1079 68.57 -18.03 -22.61
CA ASP A 1079 67.46 -17.15 -22.20
C ASP A 1079 66.64 -16.68 -23.42
N ILE A 1080 65.52 -15.97 -23.18
CA ILE A 1080 64.67 -15.35 -24.23
C ILE A 1080 65.44 -14.43 -25.20
N SER A 1081 66.70 -14.12 -24.90
CA SER A 1081 67.60 -13.26 -25.69
C SER A 1081 68.80 -14.01 -26.28
N GLY A 1082 68.98 -15.31 -26.01
CA GLY A 1082 70.02 -16.14 -26.61
C GLY A 1082 71.24 -16.51 -25.76
N ASN A 1083 71.35 -16.14 -24.46
CA ASN A 1083 72.60 -16.27 -23.67
C ASN A 1083 72.57 -17.31 -22.53
N VAL A 1084 73.74 -17.82 -22.14
CA VAL A 1084 73.96 -18.93 -21.17
C VAL A 1084 74.68 -18.43 -19.89
N ALA A 1085 74.04 -18.48 -18.71
CA ALA A 1085 74.71 -18.21 -17.41
C ALA A 1085 74.06 -18.98 -16.22
N PRO A 1086 74.83 -19.49 -15.23
CA PRO A 1086 74.33 -20.26 -14.07
C PRO A 1086 74.17 -19.45 -12.76
N LEU A 1087 73.18 -19.79 -11.91
CA LEU A 1087 72.86 -19.10 -10.64
C LEU A 1087 73.30 -19.88 -9.36
N PRO A 1088 73.64 -19.22 -8.23
CA PRO A 1088 74.18 -19.85 -7.01
C PRO A 1088 73.14 -20.22 -5.92
N ARG A 1089 73.59 -21.05 -4.96
CA ARG A 1089 72.85 -21.80 -3.90
C ARG A 1089 72.51 -20.97 -2.64
N VAL A 1090 71.46 -21.44 -1.91
CA VAL A 1090 71.07 -21.23 -0.46
C VAL A 1090 69.91 -20.21 -0.21
N ASN A 1091 68.65 -20.52 0.19
CA ASN A 1091 68.12 -20.76 1.60
C ASN A 1091 66.56 -20.98 1.74
N LYS A 1092 66.09 -21.76 2.75
CA LYS A 1092 64.95 -22.76 2.80
C LYS A 1092 63.50 -22.30 3.09
N THR A 1093 62.44 -22.97 2.56
CA THR A 1093 61.12 -23.26 3.26
C THR A 1093 60.18 -24.32 2.61
N LYS A 1094 59.21 -24.89 3.39
CA LYS A 1094 58.23 -26.00 3.06
C LYS A 1094 56.78 -25.50 2.84
N ILE A 1095 55.93 -26.24 2.09
CA ILE A 1095 54.46 -26.01 1.93
C ILE A 1095 53.62 -27.20 2.46
N GLY A 1096 52.63 -26.91 3.32
CA GLY A 1096 51.57 -27.86 3.74
C GLY A 1096 50.81 -27.50 5.03
N LYS A 1097 49.77 -26.66 4.92
CA LYS A 1097 48.50 -26.71 5.67
C LYS A 1097 47.38 -26.06 4.85
#